data_AF-A0A3S4A1Y3-F1
#
_entry.id   AF-A0A3S4A1Y3-F1
#
_cell.length_a   1.000
_cell.length_b   1.000
_cell.length_c   1.000
_cell.angle_alpha   90.00
_cell.angle_beta   90.00
_cell.angle_gamma   90.00
#
_symmetry.space_group_name_H-M   'P 1'
#
loop_
_entity.id
_entity.type
_entity.pdbx_description
1 polymer ?
#
loop_
_entity_poly.entity_id
_entity_poly.type
_entity_poly.pdbx_seq_one_letter_code
_entity_poly.pdbx_strand_id
1 'polypeptide(L)'
;MQVGTREPAKRDAERTVGASIAARSPVGRALGILVAVIALVAVIGGIGLSVLVSPQAAAASSTDVEPASTEPSSGSAPTSPAPIDPASTEPTPIDPASTEPAPTPSNPAPSPDEPGPAAPTIVSPADGSAVTSARTLISGTKSAGTGVIVEIGGGTVLCVVDAGPATSFSCSGVALPAGGAVVLRVIGTGTDGNAAGNGSSIAVTSVPPPTVATSGTAPVNGLVRGNGIPGARVTVTSTSGESCGLTADSSGAWTCLLTGSAPDGAYRLSATQEAPFAPGVRSDPSGSVRIVLDRTAPVPPVVSAPADGATLPVGEVRFAGTGENGATVTVFVGSASVCQAIVSSGRWSCVAALARGEGRIVAVQRDVASNSSSGSEAVGVAIGAPSTSPTPTPTPSSPAPTPTADPSDGATPAPGTTDSPADGTQPGAPAAPPPPGARPGSPTAPDAWDATTPFSAPLSPLLVSATGADVARAVVLAALVASTIALGALLLLRGSPAAEHAGATRRIVLAGRNRRDVVVTRTAPPVDASPASATTVVFALLAVAALLILSRPVDGTPAYARLLFAAVTATAVIALVSVVVPSLISRWLGGGRLHTTVDPRGFLIVAGAAAASRILDLHPPVLFALVVTASTAAAVGRATEGRIALARIGALAVLGVLAGGAGLLLSPALQPGFASSLVIETLNVLTAAALGSATIMLIPLGTSTGRSLWASSRIGWLALAIVVVALEVALLGSRSTESADAVATLGVVGVVACATLFVSVWIWRRFVAPELAREG
;
A
#
# COMPACT_ATOMS: atom_id res chain seq x y z
N MET A 1 32.53 -58.98 58.21
CA MET A 1 33.40 -58.64 57.07
C MET A 1 32.86 -57.35 56.46
N GLN A 2 33.53 -56.20 56.65
CA GLN A 2 33.33 -55.00 55.84
C GLN A 2 34.09 -55.21 54.50
N VAL A 3 34.00 -54.43 53.42
CA VAL A 3 33.53 -53.07 53.08
C VAL A 3 32.79 -53.21 51.72
N GLY A 4 31.77 -52.45 51.28
CA GLY A 4 31.36 -51.07 51.57
C GLY A 4 31.50 -50.23 50.28
N THR A 5 30.66 -50.48 49.27
CA THR A 5 30.74 -49.90 47.92
C THR A 5 30.51 -48.38 47.92
N ARG A 6 31.34 -47.63 47.18
CA ARG A 6 31.39 -46.16 47.28
C ARG A 6 31.62 -45.41 45.95
N GLU A 7 30.91 -45.78 44.88
CA GLU A 7 31.09 -45.11 43.58
C GLU A 7 29.80 -44.86 42.75
N PRO A 8 28.91 -43.98 43.22
CA PRO A 8 28.10 -43.14 42.32
C PRO A 8 28.56 -41.67 42.31
N ALA A 9 28.95 -41.12 43.48
CA ALA A 9 29.19 -39.69 43.70
C ALA A 9 30.32 -39.07 42.86
N LYS A 10 31.20 -39.88 42.26
CA LYS A 10 32.37 -39.41 41.51
C LYS A 10 32.01 -38.85 40.14
N ARG A 11 31.05 -39.45 39.43
CA ARG A 11 30.64 -38.99 38.08
C ARG A 11 29.90 -37.66 38.10
N ASP A 12 29.06 -37.44 39.11
CA ASP A 12 28.35 -36.15 39.27
C ASP A 12 29.29 -35.04 39.75
N ALA A 13 30.29 -35.38 40.58
CA ALA A 13 31.38 -34.46 40.90
C ALA A 13 32.17 -34.08 39.64
N GLU A 14 32.59 -35.04 38.81
CA GLU A 14 33.31 -34.78 37.56
C GLU A 14 32.48 -33.97 36.54
N ARG A 15 31.17 -34.22 36.41
CA ARG A 15 30.26 -33.37 35.61
C ARG A 15 30.17 -31.94 36.13
N THR A 16 30.04 -31.76 37.45
CA THR A 16 29.90 -30.44 38.08
C THR A 16 31.21 -29.65 38.05
N VAL A 17 32.35 -30.33 38.20
CA VAL A 17 33.69 -29.76 38.04
C VAL A 17 33.94 -29.41 36.56
N GLY A 18 33.59 -30.28 35.61
CA GLY A 18 33.70 -30.00 34.18
C GLY A 18 32.88 -28.77 33.76
N ALA A 19 31.62 -28.67 34.20
CA ALA A 19 30.75 -27.52 33.94
C ALA A 19 31.29 -26.22 34.57
N SER A 20 31.82 -26.27 35.79
CA SER A 20 32.37 -25.09 36.47
C SER A 20 33.76 -24.68 35.96
N ILE A 21 34.55 -25.60 35.40
CA ILE A 21 35.79 -25.29 34.64
C ILE A 21 35.42 -24.65 33.30
N ALA A 22 34.45 -25.20 32.56
CA ALA A 22 33.97 -24.62 31.32
C ALA A 22 33.47 -23.17 31.55
N ALA A 23 32.66 -22.93 32.58
CA ALA A 23 32.19 -21.60 32.97
C ALA A 23 33.27 -20.65 33.50
N ARG A 24 34.45 -21.16 33.90
CA ARG A 24 35.61 -20.35 34.33
C ARG A 24 36.59 -20.04 33.19
N SER A 25 36.57 -20.80 32.09
CA SER A 25 37.32 -20.48 30.87
C SER A 25 36.92 -19.12 30.29
N PRO A 26 37.82 -18.40 29.58
CA PRO A 26 37.46 -17.14 28.92
C PRO A 26 36.35 -17.34 27.88
N VAL A 27 36.33 -18.49 27.20
CA VAL A 27 35.30 -18.86 26.21
C VAL A 27 33.93 -19.06 26.87
N GLY A 28 33.85 -19.79 27.99
CA GLY A 28 32.60 -19.98 28.72
C GLY A 28 32.07 -18.68 29.36
N ARG A 29 32.97 -17.79 29.80
CA ARG A 29 32.60 -16.43 30.23
C ARG A 29 32.07 -15.59 29.06
N ALA A 30 32.72 -15.66 27.90
CA ALA A 30 32.24 -14.99 26.68
C ALA A 30 30.87 -15.51 26.24
N LEU A 31 30.62 -16.82 26.34
CA LEU A 31 29.34 -17.46 26.04
C LEU A 31 28.24 -17.04 27.04
N GLY A 32 28.57 -16.99 28.34
CA GLY A 32 27.66 -16.50 29.38
C GLY A 32 27.28 -15.02 29.20
N ILE A 33 28.24 -14.18 28.82
CA ILE A 33 27.99 -12.76 28.48
C ILE A 33 27.13 -12.65 27.21
N LEU A 34 27.37 -13.49 26.18
CA LEU A 34 26.56 -13.53 24.97
C LEU A 34 25.09 -13.86 25.30
N VAL A 35 24.85 -14.91 26.10
CA VAL A 35 23.49 -15.29 26.53
C VAL A 35 22.84 -14.19 27.38
N ALA A 36 23.57 -13.59 28.32
CA ALA A 36 23.05 -12.51 29.16
C ALA A 36 22.69 -11.25 28.35
N VAL A 37 23.48 -10.90 27.33
CA VAL A 37 23.18 -9.74 26.47
C VAL A 37 22.08 -10.06 25.44
N ILE A 38 21.98 -11.29 24.94
CA ILE A 38 20.82 -11.73 24.15
C ILE A 38 19.53 -11.63 24.98
N ALA A 39 19.55 -12.08 26.24
CA ALA A 39 18.42 -11.93 27.15
C ALA A 39 18.08 -10.45 27.41
N LEU A 40 19.08 -9.59 27.63
CA LEU A 40 18.86 -8.15 27.84
C LEU A 40 18.30 -7.46 26.58
N VAL A 41 18.79 -7.80 25.39
CA VAL A 41 18.28 -7.28 24.11
C VAL A 41 16.86 -7.80 23.84
N ALA A 42 16.55 -9.05 24.20
CA ALA A 42 15.19 -9.59 24.12
C ALA A 42 14.23 -8.91 25.11
N VAL A 43 14.68 -8.57 26.33
CA VAL A 43 13.89 -7.79 27.30
C VAL A 43 13.65 -6.36 26.81
N ILE A 44 14.67 -5.67 26.31
CA ILE A 44 14.53 -4.31 25.74
C ILE A 44 13.64 -4.34 24.50
N GLY A 45 13.80 -5.35 23.63
CA GLY A 45 12.92 -5.59 22.48
C GLY A 45 11.48 -5.87 22.87
N GLY A 46 11.25 -6.67 23.92
CA GLY A 46 9.92 -6.96 24.47
C GLY A 46 9.24 -5.75 25.09
N ILE A 47 9.99 -4.88 25.78
CA ILE A 47 9.50 -3.58 26.30
C ILE A 47 9.17 -2.62 25.16
N GLY A 48 10.01 -2.55 24.11
CA GLY A 48 9.72 -1.77 22.91
C GLY A 48 8.48 -2.29 22.17
N LEU A 49 8.35 -3.61 22.03
CA LEU A 49 7.23 -4.27 21.37
C LEU A 49 5.92 -4.06 22.14
N SER A 50 5.91 -4.15 23.48
CA SER A 50 4.69 -3.89 24.26
C SER A 50 4.27 -2.42 24.19
N VAL A 51 5.20 -1.46 24.19
CA VAL A 51 4.90 -0.04 23.95
C VAL A 51 4.38 0.23 22.53
N LEU A 52 4.85 -0.50 21.52
CA LEU A 52 4.39 -0.36 20.13
C LEU A 52 3.03 -1.03 19.87
N VAL A 53 2.75 -2.17 20.51
CA VAL A 53 1.57 -3.02 20.23
C VAL A 53 0.37 -2.73 21.15
N SER A 54 0.52 -1.94 22.22
CA SER A 54 -0.62 -1.54 23.06
C SER A 54 -1.73 -0.83 22.26
N PRO A 55 -3.01 -1.20 22.47
CA PRO A 55 -4.16 -0.45 21.94
C PRO A 55 -4.30 0.90 22.66
N GLN A 56 -4.90 1.88 21.98
CA GLN A 56 -5.11 3.23 22.53
C GLN A 56 -6.19 3.24 23.62
N ALA A 57 -5.78 3.07 24.88
CA ALA A 57 -6.59 3.47 26.02
C ALA A 57 -6.40 4.98 26.28
N ALA A 58 -7.39 5.79 25.92
CA ALA A 58 -7.36 7.23 26.19
C ALA A 58 -7.51 7.49 27.70
N ALA A 59 -6.45 7.98 28.34
CA ALA A 59 -6.43 8.27 29.77
C ALA A 59 -7.18 9.58 30.09
N ALA A 60 -8.51 9.51 30.17
CA ALA A 60 -9.31 10.57 30.76
C ALA A 60 -9.21 10.50 32.30
N SER A 61 -8.50 11.45 32.91
CA SER A 61 -8.39 11.56 34.36
C SER A 61 -9.53 12.40 34.94
N SER A 62 -10.61 11.76 35.40
CA SER A 62 -11.59 12.44 36.27
C SER A 62 -11.25 12.21 37.75
N THR A 63 -11.03 13.31 38.47
CA THR A 63 -11.07 13.33 39.93
C THR A 63 -12.47 13.72 40.36
N ASP A 64 -13.35 12.73 40.48
CA ASP A 64 -14.71 12.94 40.97
C ASP A 64 -14.79 12.83 42.50
N VAL A 65 -15.70 13.60 43.08
CA VAL A 65 -15.90 13.75 44.53
C VAL A 65 -17.27 13.19 44.90
N GLU A 66 -17.33 12.44 46.01
CA GLU A 66 -18.56 11.88 46.57
C GLU A 66 -19.59 12.97 46.96
N PRO A 67 -20.91 12.68 46.94
CA PRO A 67 -21.46 12.04 48.14
C PRO A 67 -22.58 11.00 47.92
N ALA A 68 -22.73 10.14 48.92
CA ALA A 68 -23.68 9.05 49.06
C ALA A 68 -25.20 9.35 49.00
N SER A 69 -25.95 8.28 48.67
CA SER A 69 -27.33 7.93 49.15
C SER A 69 -28.51 8.75 48.59
N THR A 70 -29.76 8.24 48.50
CA THR A 70 -30.41 7.05 49.11
C THR A 70 -31.36 6.32 48.13
N GLU A 71 -31.54 5.00 48.33
CA GLU A 71 -32.74 4.22 47.93
C GLU A 71 -33.77 4.17 49.11
N PRO A 72 -35.03 3.67 49.02
CA PRO A 72 -35.43 2.48 48.25
C PRO A 72 -36.85 2.40 47.64
N SER A 73 -37.06 1.26 46.96
CA SER A 73 -38.28 0.42 46.88
C SER A 73 -39.47 0.77 45.97
N SER A 74 -40.11 -0.32 45.50
CA SER A 74 -41.17 -0.39 44.50
C SER A 74 -42.38 -1.17 45.03
N GLY A 75 -43.60 -0.92 44.53
CA GLY A 75 -44.82 -1.65 44.94
C GLY A 75 -45.95 -1.63 43.91
N SER A 76 -46.52 -2.80 43.60
CA SER A 76 -47.46 -3.06 42.49
C SER A 76 -48.93 -2.64 42.73
N ALA A 77 -49.70 -2.60 41.64
CA ALA A 77 -51.18 -2.56 41.60
C ALA A 77 -51.74 -3.97 41.18
N PRO A 78 -53.01 -4.20 40.77
CA PRO A 78 -54.25 -3.38 40.79
C PRO A 78 -55.53 -4.15 41.25
N THR A 79 -56.74 -3.56 41.06
CA THR A 79 -58.08 -4.13 40.66
C THR A 79 -59.33 -3.57 41.38
N SER A 80 -60.53 -3.84 40.82
CA SER A 80 -61.86 -3.22 41.05
C SER A 80 -62.90 -4.26 41.58
N PRO A 81 -64.21 -3.98 41.91
CA PRO A 81 -65.26 -3.38 41.02
C PRO A 81 -66.34 -2.48 41.71
N ALA A 82 -67.35 -2.02 40.92
CA ALA A 82 -68.55 -1.23 41.32
C ALA A 82 -69.80 -2.10 41.69
N PRO A 83 -71.03 -1.56 41.94
CA PRO A 83 -72.01 -1.37 40.83
C PRO A 83 -73.26 -0.39 40.99
N ILE A 84 -73.95 -0.11 39.86
CA ILE A 84 -75.43 0.14 39.65
C ILE A 84 -76.08 1.55 39.83
N ASP A 85 -77.16 1.79 39.03
CA ASP A 85 -77.91 3.03 38.64
C ASP A 85 -79.47 2.71 38.69
N PRO A 86 -80.50 3.22 37.93
CA PRO A 86 -80.67 4.32 36.92
C PRO A 86 -82.02 5.14 36.85
N ALA A 87 -82.04 6.21 36.01
CA ALA A 87 -83.20 6.81 35.25
C ALA A 87 -84.35 7.54 36.04
N SER A 88 -85.27 8.41 35.50
CA SER A 88 -85.58 9.11 34.20
C SER A 88 -86.58 10.31 34.49
N THR A 89 -87.25 11.13 33.64
CA THR A 89 -87.55 11.27 32.18
C THR A 89 -88.02 12.73 31.78
N GLU A 90 -88.17 13.01 30.46
CA GLU A 90 -89.08 13.89 29.64
C GLU A 90 -90.19 14.86 30.20
N PRO A 91 -90.87 15.75 29.38
CA PRO A 91 -90.64 16.23 27.98
C PRO A 91 -90.85 17.79 27.73
N THR A 92 -90.82 18.25 26.45
CA THR A 92 -91.04 19.64 25.94
C THR A 92 -92.45 19.91 25.35
N PRO A 93 -92.92 21.18 25.16
CA PRO A 93 -93.14 21.73 23.78
C PRO A 93 -93.21 23.28 23.52
N ILE A 94 -92.72 23.72 22.33
CA ILE A 94 -93.26 24.70 21.31
C ILE A 94 -93.54 26.22 21.63
N ASP A 95 -92.74 27.11 21.01
CA ASP A 95 -93.00 28.27 20.06
C ASP A 95 -94.26 29.21 20.15
N PRO A 96 -94.36 30.43 19.50
CA PRO A 96 -93.45 31.08 18.51
C PRO A 96 -93.25 32.64 18.54
N ALA A 97 -92.24 33.09 17.76
CA ALA A 97 -92.13 34.30 16.91
C ALA A 97 -92.29 35.77 17.41
N SER A 98 -91.26 36.60 17.13
CA SER A 98 -91.34 38.00 16.60
C SER A 98 -89.97 38.46 16.06
N THR A 99 -89.92 39.48 15.19
CA THR A 99 -88.80 39.70 14.24
C THR A 99 -88.33 41.16 14.11
N GLU A 100 -87.02 41.43 14.22
CA GLU A 100 -86.31 42.58 13.59
C GLU A 100 -84.76 42.34 13.59
N PRO A 101 -83.94 43.14 12.85
CA PRO A 101 -82.64 42.69 12.34
C PRO A 101 -81.41 42.87 13.25
N ALA A 102 -80.31 42.22 12.86
CA ALA A 102 -79.05 42.21 13.58
C ALA A 102 -78.21 43.50 13.41
N PRO A 103 -77.54 43.98 14.47
CA PRO A 103 -76.29 44.72 14.33
C PRO A 103 -75.15 43.74 13.97
N THR A 104 -74.23 44.15 13.11
CA THR A 104 -73.07 43.34 12.74
C THR A 104 -72.19 43.05 13.97
N PRO A 105 -71.88 41.78 14.30
CA PRO A 105 -70.88 41.50 15.33
C PRO A 105 -69.52 41.95 14.82
N SER A 106 -68.99 43.00 15.44
CA SER A 106 -67.61 43.44 15.21
C SER A 106 -66.67 42.29 15.56
N ASN A 107 -65.74 41.96 14.65
CA ASN A 107 -64.79 40.87 14.87
C ASN A 107 -64.01 41.13 16.18
N PRO A 108 -63.99 40.20 17.16
CA PRO A 108 -63.22 40.38 18.37
C PRO A 108 -61.75 40.60 18.04
N ALA A 109 -61.13 41.60 18.66
CA ALA A 109 -59.67 41.72 18.60
C ALA A 109 -59.06 40.48 19.28
N PRO A 110 -57.98 39.87 18.74
CA PRO A 110 -57.34 38.72 19.34
C PRO A 110 -56.84 39.08 20.75
N SER A 111 -57.08 38.18 21.70
CA SER A 111 -56.66 38.38 23.09
C SER A 111 -55.12 38.35 23.20
N PRO A 112 -54.47 39.20 24.02
CA PRO A 112 -53.01 39.23 24.11
C PRO A 112 -52.34 37.95 24.65
N ASP A 113 -53.11 37.08 25.29
CA ASP A 113 -52.64 35.93 26.08
C ASP A 113 -52.92 34.55 25.45
N GLU A 114 -52.97 34.45 24.12
CA GLU A 114 -52.90 33.13 23.46
C GLU A 114 -51.43 32.65 23.39
N PRO A 115 -51.08 31.47 23.95
CA PRO A 115 -49.70 30.98 23.90
C PRO A 115 -49.25 30.75 22.45
N GLY A 116 -48.18 31.42 22.04
CA GLY A 116 -47.61 31.26 20.70
C GLY A 116 -47.32 29.78 20.36
N PRO A 117 -47.51 29.35 19.11
CA PRO A 117 -47.51 27.95 18.72
C PRO A 117 -46.22 27.25 19.14
N ALA A 118 -46.37 26.15 19.89
CA ALA A 118 -45.25 25.39 20.41
C ALA A 118 -44.31 24.94 19.28
N ALA A 119 -43.01 25.15 19.49
CA ALA A 119 -41.98 24.77 18.54
C ALA A 119 -42.02 23.24 18.33
N PRO A 120 -41.89 22.76 17.07
CA PRO A 120 -41.89 21.33 16.80
C PRO A 120 -40.67 20.66 17.41
N THR A 121 -40.83 19.41 17.85
CA THR A 121 -39.77 18.60 18.47
C THR A 121 -39.68 17.24 17.82
N ILE A 122 -38.46 16.74 17.63
CA ILE A 122 -38.21 15.35 17.20
C ILE A 122 -38.33 14.43 18.41
N VAL A 123 -39.05 13.31 18.26
CA VAL A 123 -39.28 12.28 19.28
C VAL A 123 -38.64 10.94 18.90
N SER A 124 -38.58 10.65 17.60
CA SER A 124 -37.82 9.52 17.04
C SER A 124 -37.01 9.99 15.82
N PRO A 125 -35.73 9.59 15.65
CA PRO A 125 -34.90 8.94 16.67
C PRO A 125 -34.75 9.82 17.93
N ALA A 126 -34.39 9.21 19.07
CA ALA A 126 -34.18 9.95 20.32
C ALA A 126 -32.84 10.69 20.30
N ASP A 127 -32.72 11.77 21.09
CA ASP A 127 -31.45 12.50 21.21
C ASP A 127 -30.34 11.60 21.80
N GLY A 128 -29.12 11.71 21.28
CA GLY A 128 -27.98 10.84 21.60
C GLY A 128 -28.08 9.40 21.09
N SER A 129 -29.17 8.99 20.43
CA SER A 129 -29.36 7.59 20.00
C SER A 129 -28.57 7.23 18.72
N ALA A 130 -28.46 5.92 18.46
CA ALA A 130 -27.79 5.36 17.29
C ALA A 130 -28.80 4.88 16.23
N VAL A 131 -28.61 5.31 14.99
CA VAL A 131 -29.35 4.86 13.80
C VAL A 131 -28.46 3.91 13.00
N THR A 132 -28.73 2.61 13.14
CA THR A 132 -27.97 1.50 12.54
C THR A 132 -28.50 1.05 11.16
N SER A 133 -29.69 1.53 10.78
CA SER A 133 -30.40 1.13 9.57
C SER A 133 -30.02 1.95 8.33
N ALA A 134 -30.27 1.41 7.14
CA ALA A 134 -30.08 2.13 5.87
C ALA A 134 -31.05 3.31 5.67
N ARG A 135 -32.21 3.23 6.33
CA ARG A 135 -33.29 4.21 6.29
C ARG A 135 -33.99 4.22 7.64
N THR A 136 -34.26 5.40 8.17
CA THR A 136 -34.94 5.60 9.45
C THR A 136 -36.33 6.22 9.29
N LEU A 137 -37.07 6.23 10.39
CA LEU A 137 -38.29 7.01 10.59
C LEU A 137 -37.92 8.21 11.46
N ILE A 138 -38.13 9.43 10.95
CA ILE A 138 -38.09 10.64 11.77
C ILE A 138 -39.53 11.01 12.10
N SER A 139 -39.88 11.11 13.39
CA SER A 139 -41.22 11.51 13.83
C SER A 139 -41.15 12.40 15.06
N GLY A 140 -42.21 13.17 15.30
CA GLY A 140 -42.21 14.17 16.35
C GLY A 140 -43.52 14.93 16.51
N THR A 141 -43.49 15.97 17.32
CA THR A 141 -44.65 16.83 17.60
C THR A 141 -44.60 18.11 16.77
N LYS A 142 -45.76 18.68 16.44
CA LYS A 142 -45.91 20.01 15.84
C LYS A 142 -47.22 20.66 16.29
N SER A 143 -47.33 21.97 16.13
CA SER A 143 -48.60 22.66 16.34
C SER A 143 -49.63 22.26 15.28
N ALA A 144 -50.91 22.29 15.64
CA ALA A 144 -51.99 22.08 14.68
C ALA A 144 -52.01 23.24 13.66
N GLY A 145 -52.21 22.94 12.38
CA GLY A 145 -52.23 23.95 11.32
C GLY A 145 -50.86 24.43 10.82
N THR A 146 -49.75 24.16 11.51
CA THR A 146 -48.39 24.42 11.01
C THR A 146 -47.86 23.25 10.20
N GLY A 147 -46.91 23.47 9.29
CA GLY A 147 -46.10 22.40 8.69
C GLY A 147 -44.79 22.20 9.46
N VAL A 148 -43.92 21.31 8.95
CA VAL A 148 -42.52 21.21 9.38
C VAL A 148 -41.56 20.94 8.22
N ILE A 149 -40.33 21.43 8.35
CA ILE A 149 -39.16 21.04 7.54
C ILE A 149 -38.19 20.32 8.48
N VAL A 150 -37.68 19.16 8.07
CA VAL A 150 -36.56 18.47 8.76
C VAL A 150 -35.31 18.57 7.89
N GLU A 151 -34.20 18.99 8.48
CA GLU A 151 -32.91 19.15 7.82
C GLU A 151 -31.76 18.54 8.65
N ILE A 152 -30.61 18.33 8.02
CA ILE A 152 -29.33 18.12 8.72
C ILE A 152 -28.55 19.43 8.85
N GLY A 153 -27.71 19.51 9.89
CA GLY A 153 -26.76 20.60 10.08
C GLY A 153 -25.96 20.90 8.81
N GLY A 154 -26.12 22.12 8.27
CA GLY A 154 -25.69 22.49 6.92
C GLY A 154 -26.84 22.85 5.96
N GLY A 155 -28.10 22.73 6.38
CA GLY A 155 -29.27 23.20 5.63
C GLY A 155 -29.75 22.27 4.51
N THR A 156 -29.35 21.00 4.54
CA THR A 156 -29.85 19.99 3.59
C THR A 156 -31.16 19.42 4.12
N VAL A 157 -32.27 19.74 3.45
CA VAL A 157 -33.61 19.24 3.78
C VAL A 157 -33.69 17.73 3.53
N LEU A 158 -34.10 16.99 4.57
CA LEU A 158 -34.36 15.55 4.54
C LEU A 158 -35.81 15.24 4.18
N CYS A 159 -36.76 16.03 4.70
CA CYS A 159 -38.18 15.94 4.36
C CYS A 159 -38.91 17.26 4.67
N VAL A 160 -40.08 17.42 4.05
CA VAL A 160 -41.06 18.46 4.36
C VAL A 160 -42.39 17.77 4.64
N VAL A 161 -43.15 18.28 5.61
CA VAL A 161 -44.51 17.84 5.93
C VAL A 161 -45.40 19.07 5.93
N ASP A 162 -46.41 19.08 5.06
CA ASP A 162 -47.26 20.25 4.82
C ASP A 162 -48.10 20.66 6.03
N ALA A 163 -48.60 21.90 5.99
CA ALA A 163 -49.50 22.46 6.98
C ALA A 163 -50.81 21.65 7.07
N GLY A 164 -51.20 21.26 8.29
CA GLY A 164 -52.40 20.43 8.49
C GLY A 164 -52.74 20.19 9.97
N PRO A 165 -53.95 19.67 10.26
CA PRO A 165 -54.53 19.63 11.61
C PRO A 165 -53.86 18.65 12.58
N ALA A 166 -53.01 17.74 12.11
CA ALA A 166 -52.29 16.81 12.97
C ALA A 166 -51.31 17.54 13.93
N THR A 167 -51.24 17.09 15.18
CA THR A 167 -50.29 17.59 16.20
C THR A 167 -48.95 16.84 16.20
N SER A 168 -48.73 15.98 15.20
CA SER A 168 -47.51 15.21 15.00
C SER A 168 -47.08 15.22 13.54
N PHE A 169 -45.83 14.83 13.30
CA PHE A 169 -45.25 14.64 11.96
C PHE A 169 -44.51 13.31 11.86
N SER A 170 -44.33 12.84 10.62
CA SER A 170 -43.71 11.55 10.31
C SER A 170 -43.07 11.59 8.92
N CYS A 171 -41.78 11.27 8.85
CA CYS A 171 -41.00 11.13 7.62
C CYS A 171 -40.36 9.74 7.61
N SER A 172 -40.93 8.83 6.81
CA SER A 172 -40.46 7.45 6.68
C SER A 172 -39.41 7.31 5.57
N GLY A 173 -38.53 6.33 5.71
CA GLY A 173 -37.57 5.98 4.66
C GLY A 173 -36.39 6.94 4.52
N VAL A 174 -36.17 7.84 5.48
CA VAL A 174 -35.12 8.88 5.42
C VAL A 174 -33.74 8.23 5.54
N ALA A 175 -32.86 8.50 4.58
CA ALA A 175 -31.46 8.09 4.65
C ALA A 175 -30.63 9.19 5.33
N LEU A 176 -29.82 8.83 6.33
CA LEU A 176 -28.91 9.74 7.01
C LEU A 176 -27.47 9.58 6.48
N PRO A 177 -26.67 10.66 6.44
CA PRO A 177 -25.23 10.53 6.23
C PRO A 177 -24.60 9.82 7.43
N ALA A 178 -23.57 9.00 7.20
CA ALA A 178 -22.84 8.35 8.28
C ALA A 178 -22.01 9.37 9.10
N GLY A 179 -22.02 9.25 10.43
CA GLY A 179 -21.25 10.11 11.33
C GLY A 179 -21.66 9.98 12.79
N GLY A 180 -20.77 10.34 13.72
CA GLY A 180 -21.03 10.24 15.17
C GLY A 180 -21.91 11.35 15.76
N ALA A 181 -22.12 12.45 15.03
CA ALA A 181 -22.87 13.62 15.47
C ALA A 181 -23.70 14.22 14.32
N VAL A 182 -24.62 13.42 13.77
CA VAL A 182 -25.58 13.89 12.76
C VAL A 182 -26.63 14.73 13.47
N VAL A 183 -26.47 16.05 13.40
CA VAL A 183 -27.46 17.00 13.95
C VAL A 183 -28.68 17.05 13.03
N LEU A 184 -29.80 16.56 13.53
CA LEU A 184 -31.13 16.68 12.91
C LEU A 184 -31.82 17.91 13.50
N ARG A 185 -32.29 18.81 12.65
CA ARG A 185 -33.07 19.99 13.04
C ARG A 185 -34.45 19.93 12.43
N VAL A 186 -35.48 20.24 13.23
CA VAL A 186 -36.85 20.44 12.75
C VAL A 186 -37.19 21.93 12.87
N ILE A 187 -37.84 22.48 11.86
CA ILE A 187 -38.29 23.88 11.79
C ILE A 187 -39.80 23.87 11.54
N GLY A 188 -40.57 24.66 12.28
CA GLY A 188 -41.99 24.87 11.98
C GLY A 188 -42.17 25.75 10.74
N THR A 189 -43.18 25.46 9.91
CA THR A 189 -43.59 26.34 8.81
C THR A 189 -44.98 26.91 9.03
N GLY A 190 -45.18 28.16 8.61
CA GLY A 190 -46.48 28.82 8.62
C GLY A 190 -47.46 28.23 7.61
N THR A 191 -48.70 28.71 7.62
CA THR A 191 -49.73 28.38 6.61
C THR A 191 -49.42 28.95 5.22
N ASP A 192 -48.46 29.87 5.13
CA ASP A 192 -47.84 30.39 3.92
C ASP A 192 -46.65 29.54 3.42
N GLY A 193 -46.28 28.48 4.16
CA GLY A 193 -45.14 27.62 3.87
C GLY A 193 -43.78 28.18 4.31
N ASN A 194 -43.71 29.40 4.85
CA ASN A 194 -42.44 30.03 5.25
C ASN A 194 -41.92 29.45 6.56
N ALA A 195 -40.59 29.35 6.68
CA ALA A 195 -39.92 28.85 7.88
C ALA A 195 -40.07 29.83 9.04
N ALA A 196 -40.83 29.45 10.08
CA ALA A 196 -41.23 30.32 11.18
C ALA A 196 -40.15 30.55 12.26
N GLY A 197 -38.89 30.19 11.99
CA GLY A 197 -37.73 30.29 12.90
C GLY A 197 -37.74 29.27 14.05
N ASN A 198 -38.89 29.06 14.68
CA ASN A 198 -39.10 28.17 15.82
C ASN A 198 -38.88 26.69 15.44
N GLY A 199 -38.05 25.99 16.23
CA GLY A 199 -37.69 24.61 15.97
C GLY A 199 -36.66 24.06 16.96
N SER A 200 -36.55 22.73 17.06
CA SER A 200 -35.59 22.04 17.91
C SER A 200 -34.52 21.30 17.08
N SER A 201 -33.45 20.86 17.74
CA SER A 201 -32.46 19.95 17.17
C SER A 201 -32.11 18.83 18.13
N ILE A 202 -31.74 17.68 17.58
CA ILE A 202 -31.15 16.53 18.28
C ILE A 202 -29.87 16.11 17.57
N ALA A 203 -28.97 15.41 18.25
CA ALA A 203 -27.80 14.78 17.67
C ALA A 203 -27.93 13.26 17.72
N VAL A 204 -27.69 12.57 16.59
CA VAL A 204 -27.67 11.11 16.53
C VAL A 204 -26.38 10.58 15.93
N THR A 205 -25.95 9.41 16.38
CA THR A 205 -24.93 8.62 15.68
C THR A 205 -25.60 7.88 14.53
N SER A 206 -25.04 7.92 13.32
CA SER A 206 -25.53 7.14 12.18
C SER A 206 -24.44 6.21 11.64
N VAL A 207 -24.74 4.90 11.67
CA VAL A 207 -23.90 3.81 11.16
C VAL A 207 -24.77 2.92 10.25
N PRO A 208 -25.13 3.40 9.04
CA PRO A 208 -25.91 2.59 8.09
C PRO A 208 -25.14 1.30 7.70
N PRO A 209 -25.81 0.27 7.15
CA PRO A 209 -25.17 -0.94 6.68
C PRO A 209 -24.21 -0.69 5.50
N PRO A 210 -23.14 -1.51 5.37
CA PRO A 210 -22.30 -1.52 4.18
C PRO A 210 -23.05 -2.11 2.98
N THR A 211 -22.57 -1.84 1.76
CA THR A 211 -23.09 -2.44 0.53
C THR A 211 -22.18 -3.57 0.06
N VAL A 212 -22.76 -4.69 -0.38
CA VAL A 212 -22.02 -5.79 -1.01
C VAL A 212 -22.16 -5.67 -2.53
N ALA A 213 -21.04 -5.45 -3.23
CA ALA A 213 -21.02 -5.27 -4.68
C ALA A 213 -20.88 -6.61 -5.44
N THR A 214 -20.13 -7.58 -4.90
CA THR A 214 -20.03 -8.94 -5.47
C THR A 214 -21.40 -9.61 -5.48
N SER A 215 -22.03 -9.70 -6.66
CA SER A 215 -23.42 -10.10 -6.82
C SER A 215 -23.68 -10.76 -8.18
N GLY A 216 -24.66 -11.69 -8.22
CA GLY A 216 -25.22 -12.18 -9.49
C GLY A 216 -25.12 -13.69 -9.69
N THR A 217 -24.84 -14.08 -10.94
CA THR A 217 -24.76 -15.49 -11.40
C THR A 217 -23.37 -15.92 -11.82
N ALA A 218 -22.42 -15.00 -11.97
CA ALA A 218 -21.02 -15.33 -12.22
C ALA A 218 -20.42 -16.08 -11.00
N PRO A 219 -19.71 -17.20 -11.20
CA PRO A 219 -18.95 -17.87 -10.14
C PRO A 219 -17.87 -16.95 -9.54
N VAL A 220 -17.54 -17.16 -8.27
CA VAL A 220 -16.43 -16.52 -7.57
C VAL A 220 -15.77 -17.49 -6.59
N ASN A 221 -14.44 -17.43 -6.48
CA ASN A 221 -13.62 -18.16 -5.51
C ASN A 221 -13.77 -17.73 -4.04
N GLY A 222 -14.90 -17.11 -3.69
CA GLY A 222 -15.15 -16.55 -2.36
C GLY A 222 -14.63 -15.12 -2.16
N LEU A 223 -14.04 -14.47 -3.18
CA LEU A 223 -13.62 -13.07 -3.08
C LEU A 223 -14.83 -12.12 -3.14
N VAL A 224 -15.15 -11.48 -2.01
CA VAL A 224 -16.25 -10.53 -1.87
C VAL A 224 -15.70 -9.10 -1.85
N ARG A 225 -16.44 -8.15 -2.41
CA ARG A 225 -16.13 -6.72 -2.47
C ARG A 225 -17.38 -5.87 -2.20
N GLY A 226 -17.18 -4.64 -1.78
CA GLY A 226 -18.26 -3.68 -1.55
C GLY A 226 -17.76 -2.31 -1.06
N ASN A 227 -18.70 -1.51 -0.57
CA ASN A 227 -18.41 -0.21 0.05
C ASN A 227 -18.99 -0.12 1.47
N GLY A 228 -18.43 0.77 2.27
CA GLY A 228 -18.78 1.00 3.67
C GLY A 228 -18.28 2.37 4.14
N ILE A 229 -18.32 2.61 5.44
CA ILE A 229 -17.77 3.81 6.07
C ILE A 229 -16.23 3.70 6.04
N PRO A 230 -15.48 4.75 5.61
CA PRO A 230 -14.03 4.72 5.62
C PRO A 230 -13.43 4.35 6.99
N GLY A 231 -12.51 3.39 7.02
CA GLY A 231 -11.91 2.86 8.24
C GLY A 231 -12.81 1.95 9.08
N ALA A 232 -14.06 1.68 8.69
CA ALA A 232 -14.95 0.79 9.44
C ALA A 232 -14.55 -0.68 9.28
N ARG A 233 -14.69 -1.46 10.37
CA ARG A 233 -14.57 -2.92 10.33
C ARG A 233 -15.82 -3.49 9.69
N VAL A 234 -15.73 -4.00 8.47
CA VAL A 234 -16.81 -4.70 7.79
C VAL A 234 -16.73 -6.19 8.11
N THR A 235 -17.87 -6.83 8.34
CA THR A 235 -18.00 -8.29 8.53
C THR A 235 -19.11 -8.80 7.61
N VAL A 236 -18.75 -9.73 6.71
CA VAL A 236 -19.70 -10.38 5.79
C VAL A 236 -19.95 -11.80 6.27
N THR A 237 -21.22 -12.20 6.31
CA THR A 237 -21.67 -13.52 6.72
C THR A 237 -22.42 -14.19 5.56
N SER A 238 -22.15 -15.47 5.34
CA SER A 238 -22.78 -16.31 4.33
C SER A 238 -23.83 -17.24 4.95
N THR A 239 -24.87 -17.61 4.19
CA THR A 239 -25.80 -18.68 4.57
C THR A 239 -25.17 -20.08 4.62
N SER A 240 -23.89 -20.23 4.26
CA SER A 240 -23.10 -21.42 4.60
C SER A 240 -22.61 -21.46 6.06
N GLY A 241 -22.79 -20.38 6.82
CA GLY A 241 -22.18 -20.20 8.15
C GLY A 241 -20.75 -19.65 8.10
N GLU A 242 -20.14 -19.57 6.91
CA GLU A 242 -18.86 -18.88 6.74
C GLU A 242 -19.01 -17.37 6.97
N SER A 243 -17.94 -16.74 7.48
CA SER A 243 -17.84 -15.28 7.53
C SER A 243 -16.41 -14.83 7.23
N CYS A 244 -16.28 -13.56 6.87
CA CYS A 244 -15.01 -12.86 6.69
C CYS A 244 -15.14 -11.46 7.30
N GLY A 245 -14.02 -10.77 7.50
CA GLY A 245 -14.05 -9.35 7.81
C GLY A 245 -12.72 -8.66 7.50
N LEU A 246 -12.81 -7.44 6.99
CA LEU A 246 -11.68 -6.56 6.72
C LEU A 246 -12.11 -5.10 7.00
N THR A 247 -11.14 -4.23 7.21
CA THR A 247 -11.37 -2.79 7.35
C THR A 247 -11.59 -2.16 5.97
N ALA A 248 -12.56 -1.26 5.83
CA ALA A 248 -12.73 -0.45 4.63
C ALA A 248 -11.63 0.63 4.52
N ASP A 249 -11.15 0.89 3.31
CA ASP A 249 -10.09 1.87 3.04
C ASP A 249 -10.57 3.33 3.17
N SER A 250 -9.70 4.29 2.85
CA SER A 250 -10.02 5.73 2.92
C SER A 250 -11.06 6.19 1.88
N SER A 251 -11.35 5.40 0.85
CA SER A 251 -12.47 5.61 -0.08
C SER A 251 -13.75 4.90 0.38
N GLY A 252 -13.68 4.15 1.48
CA GLY A 252 -14.76 3.28 1.95
C GLY A 252 -14.88 1.98 1.16
N ALA A 253 -13.97 1.67 0.24
CA ALA A 253 -13.97 0.39 -0.46
C ALA A 253 -13.44 -0.73 0.44
N TRP A 254 -13.99 -1.94 0.32
CA TRP A 254 -13.52 -3.10 1.05
C TRP A 254 -13.53 -4.36 0.19
N THR A 255 -12.68 -5.32 0.57
CA THR A 255 -12.68 -6.68 0.02
C THR A 255 -12.44 -7.69 1.14
N CYS A 256 -12.92 -8.90 0.98
CA CYS A 256 -12.56 -10.03 1.84
C CYS A 256 -12.47 -11.31 0.99
N LEU A 257 -11.81 -12.33 1.53
CA LEU A 257 -11.91 -13.70 1.02
C LEU A 257 -12.69 -14.54 2.03
N LEU A 258 -13.71 -15.26 1.57
CA LEU A 258 -14.34 -16.33 2.32
C LEU A 258 -13.43 -17.57 2.24
N THR A 259 -12.93 -18.05 3.38
CA THR A 259 -11.90 -19.10 3.46
C THR A 259 -12.33 -20.37 4.21
N GLY A 260 -13.64 -20.62 4.34
CA GLY A 260 -14.14 -21.84 4.96
C GLY A 260 -14.14 -23.06 4.02
N SER A 261 -14.86 -24.11 4.42
CA SER A 261 -14.98 -25.37 3.69
C SER A 261 -16.39 -25.63 3.14
N ALA A 262 -17.18 -24.57 2.89
CA ALA A 262 -18.44 -24.70 2.16
C ALA A 262 -18.16 -25.27 0.74
N PRO A 263 -18.95 -26.27 0.28
CA PRO A 263 -18.90 -26.76 -1.09
C PRO A 263 -19.24 -25.68 -2.12
N ASP A 264 -18.93 -25.95 -3.38
CA ASP A 264 -19.31 -25.08 -4.49
C ASP A 264 -20.84 -25.07 -4.67
N GLY A 265 -21.42 -23.90 -4.90
CA GLY A 265 -22.87 -23.73 -4.90
C GLY A 265 -23.37 -22.30 -4.73
N ALA A 266 -24.70 -22.13 -4.69
CA ALA A 266 -25.33 -20.83 -4.57
C ALA A 266 -25.55 -20.44 -3.10
N TYR A 267 -24.99 -19.30 -2.69
CA TYR A 267 -25.11 -18.78 -1.32
C TYR A 267 -25.64 -17.35 -1.29
N ARG A 268 -26.11 -16.94 -0.11
CA ARG A 268 -26.52 -15.56 0.17
C ARG A 268 -25.58 -14.94 1.19
N LEU A 269 -25.15 -13.71 0.92
CA LEU A 269 -24.33 -12.89 1.79
C LEU A 269 -25.19 -11.78 2.42
N SER A 270 -24.83 -11.37 3.63
CA SER A 270 -25.16 -10.06 4.20
C SER A 270 -23.93 -9.50 4.92
N ALA A 271 -23.83 -8.18 5.03
CA ALA A 271 -22.69 -7.51 5.64
C ALA A 271 -23.12 -6.53 6.73
N THR A 272 -22.33 -6.41 7.79
CA THR A 272 -22.48 -5.42 8.87
C THR A 272 -21.18 -4.64 9.00
N GLN A 273 -21.23 -3.43 9.55
CA GLN A 273 -20.02 -2.65 9.84
C GLN A 273 -20.05 -1.96 11.20
N GLU A 274 -18.86 -1.68 11.73
CA GLU A 274 -18.63 -0.94 12.97
C GLU A 274 -17.65 0.19 12.67
N ALA A 275 -18.06 1.44 12.92
CA ALA A 275 -17.34 2.63 12.47
C ALA A 275 -16.37 3.19 13.54
N PRO A 276 -15.20 3.76 13.16
CA PRO A 276 -14.22 4.25 14.14
C PRO A 276 -14.74 5.37 15.05
N PHE A 277 -15.73 6.14 14.58
CA PHE A 277 -16.38 7.20 15.37
C PHE A 277 -17.49 6.70 16.30
N ALA A 278 -17.84 5.41 16.25
CA ALA A 278 -18.92 4.80 17.03
C ALA A 278 -18.54 3.36 17.47
N PRO A 279 -17.48 3.19 18.27
CA PRO A 279 -17.04 1.87 18.74
C PRO A 279 -18.16 1.17 19.53
N GLY A 280 -18.34 -0.14 19.30
CA GLY A 280 -19.44 -0.93 19.85
C GLY A 280 -20.79 -0.75 19.14
N VAL A 281 -20.96 0.25 18.28
CA VAL A 281 -22.18 0.44 17.47
C VAL A 281 -22.02 -0.25 16.12
N ARG A 282 -22.63 -1.43 16.00
CA ARG A 282 -22.71 -2.18 14.74
C ARG A 282 -23.96 -1.79 13.95
N SER A 283 -23.83 -1.64 12.64
CA SER A 283 -24.94 -1.44 11.72
C SER A 283 -25.93 -2.62 11.71
N ASP A 284 -27.11 -2.40 11.18
CA ASP A 284 -27.99 -3.47 10.71
C ASP A 284 -27.27 -4.33 9.64
N PRO A 285 -27.74 -5.55 9.35
CA PRO A 285 -27.30 -6.29 8.18
C PRO A 285 -27.70 -5.60 6.86
N SER A 286 -26.82 -5.66 5.87
CA SER A 286 -27.10 -5.26 4.50
C SER A 286 -28.25 -6.08 3.90
N GLY A 287 -28.82 -5.57 2.80
CA GLY A 287 -29.67 -6.39 1.93
C GLY A 287 -28.95 -7.68 1.51
N SER A 288 -29.72 -8.78 1.37
CA SER A 288 -29.18 -10.10 1.08
C SER A 288 -28.79 -10.24 -0.40
N VAL A 289 -27.51 -10.47 -0.66
CA VAL A 289 -26.94 -10.57 -2.01
C VAL A 289 -26.64 -12.03 -2.35
N ARG A 290 -27.02 -12.50 -3.54
CA ARG A 290 -26.72 -13.86 -4.02
C ARG A 290 -25.36 -13.90 -4.73
N ILE A 291 -24.58 -14.93 -4.42
CA ILE A 291 -23.37 -15.32 -5.13
C ILE A 291 -23.47 -16.78 -5.64
N VAL A 292 -22.57 -17.15 -6.54
CA VAL A 292 -22.22 -18.54 -6.82
C VAL A 292 -20.78 -18.73 -6.36
N LEU A 293 -20.57 -19.55 -5.33
CA LEU A 293 -19.25 -19.92 -4.82
C LEU A 293 -18.71 -21.07 -5.67
N ASP A 294 -17.47 -20.94 -6.11
CA ASP A 294 -16.75 -21.94 -6.89
C ASP A 294 -15.25 -21.86 -6.57
N ARG A 295 -14.75 -22.83 -5.80
CA ARG A 295 -13.37 -22.97 -5.35
C ARG A 295 -12.65 -24.13 -6.05
N THR A 296 -13.30 -24.85 -6.95
CA THR A 296 -12.70 -25.98 -7.63
C THR A 296 -11.68 -25.49 -8.65
N ALA A 297 -10.39 -25.72 -8.38
CA ALA A 297 -9.34 -25.36 -9.30
C ALA A 297 -9.47 -26.16 -10.62
N PRO A 298 -9.38 -25.50 -11.80
CA PRO A 298 -9.48 -26.18 -13.07
C PRO A 298 -8.30 -27.16 -13.25
N VAL A 299 -8.54 -28.24 -14.01
CA VAL A 299 -7.50 -29.24 -14.33
C VAL A 299 -6.30 -28.55 -15.02
N PRO A 300 -5.04 -28.94 -14.79
CA PRO A 300 -3.89 -28.38 -15.53
C PRO A 300 -4.10 -28.46 -17.05
N PRO A 301 -3.82 -27.39 -17.81
CA PRO A 301 -3.92 -27.40 -19.26
C PRO A 301 -2.84 -28.29 -19.86
N VAL A 302 -3.07 -28.82 -21.07
CA VAL A 302 -2.05 -29.59 -21.82
C VAL A 302 -1.47 -28.70 -22.90
N VAL A 303 -0.15 -28.59 -22.99
CA VAL A 303 0.56 -28.02 -24.14
C VAL A 303 0.72 -29.11 -25.20
N SER A 304 0.20 -28.89 -26.41
CA SER A 304 0.33 -29.83 -27.54
C SER A 304 1.12 -29.26 -28.73
N ALA A 305 1.39 -27.95 -28.73
CA ALA A 305 2.38 -27.32 -29.60
C ALA A 305 3.12 -26.21 -28.84
N PRO A 306 4.46 -26.11 -28.97
CA PRO A 306 5.36 -27.06 -29.65
C PRO A 306 5.45 -28.42 -28.93
N ALA A 307 6.11 -29.38 -29.57
CA ALA A 307 6.38 -30.71 -28.98
C ALA A 307 7.66 -30.71 -28.14
N ASP A 308 7.83 -31.72 -27.28
CA ASP A 308 9.04 -31.87 -26.46
C ASP A 308 10.28 -32.18 -27.32
N GLY A 309 11.41 -31.60 -26.95
CA GLY A 309 12.65 -31.61 -27.74
C GLY A 309 12.63 -30.75 -29.01
N ALA A 310 11.56 -30.00 -29.28
CA ALA A 310 11.45 -29.23 -30.54
C ALA A 310 12.51 -28.11 -30.64
N THR A 311 13.08 -27.97 -31.84
CA THR A 311 13.89 -26.79 -32.20
C THR A 311 12.99 -25.71 -32.81
N LEU A 312 13.05 -24.50 -32.24
CA LEU A 312 12.18 -23.37 -32.60
C LEU A 312 12.95 -22.26 -33.32
N PRO A 313 12.31 -21.48 -34.21
CA PRO A 313 12.90 -20.27 -34.75
C PRO A 313 13.09 -19.19 -33.66
N VAL A 314 14.02 -18.26 -33.91
CA VAL A 314 14.04 -16.98 -33.19
C VAL A 314 12.98 -16.08 -33.82
N GLY A 315 12.17 -15.42 -33.00
CA GLY A 315 11.01 -14.66 -33.46
C GLY A 315 9.70 -15.40 -33.16
N GLU A 316 8.71 -15.27 -34.03
CA GLU A 316 7.33 -15.68 -33.76
C GLU A 316 7.14 -17.20 -33.65
N VAL A 317 6.58 -17.65 -32.51
CA VAL A 317 6.25 -19.04 -32.23
C VAL A 317 4.80 -19.15 -31.79
N ARG A 318 4.08 -20.11 -32.38
CA ARG A 318 2.71 -20.47 -32.00
C ARG A 318 2.70 -21.56 -30.95
N PHE A 319 1.97 -21.29 -29.87
CA PHE A 319 1.63 -22.25 -28.82
C PHE A 319 0.19 -22.73 -29.00
N ALA A 320 -0.08 -23.99 -28.69
CA ALA A 320 -1.44 -24.53 -28.70
C ALA A 320 -1.60 -25.69 -27.71
N GLY A 321 -2.84 -26.00 -27.36
CA GLY A 321 -3.14 -27.04 -26.39
C GLY A 321 -4.62 -27.25 -26.12
N THR A 322 -4.91 -27.97 -25.03
CA THR A 322 -6.25 -28.16 -24.48
C THR A 322 -6.37 -27.61 -23.06
N GLY A 323 -7.59 -27.30 -22.65
CA GLY A 323 -7.91 -26.70 -21.37
C GLY A 323 -9.41 -26.71 -21.10
N GLU A 324 -9.85 -25.98 -20.08
CA GLU A 324 -11.25 -25.88 -19.66
C GLU A 324 -11.96 -24.70 -20.33
N ASN A 325 -13.16 -24.89 -20.88
CA ASN A 325 -13.86 -23.86 -21.66
C ASN A 325 -14.10 -22.57 -20.87
N GLY A 326 -13.72 -21.43 -21.46
CA GLY A 326 -13.83 -20.11 -20.82
C GLY A 326 -12.69 -19.77 -19.85
N ALA A 327 -11.85 -20.75 -19.47
CA ALA A 327 -10.64 -20.46 -18.71
C ALA A 327 -9.62 -19.66 -19.57
N THR A 328 -8.81 -18.85 -18.92
CA THR A 328 -7.67 -18.16 -19.52
C THR A 328 -6.39 -18.92 -19.23
N VAL A 329 -5.78 -19.48 -20.27
CA VAL A 329 -4.45 -20.09 -20.22
C VAL A 329 -3.38 -19.01 -20.32
N THR A 330 -2.37 -19.09 -19.46
CA THR A 330 -1.13 -18.32 -19.52
C THR A 330 0.03 -19.27 -19.81
N VAL A 331 0.78 -18.98 -20.87
CA VAL A 331 1.96 -19.76 -21.29
C VAL A 331 3.23 -19.07 -20.80
N PHE A 332 4.09 -19.83 -20.14
CA PHE A 332 5.37 -19.40 -19.62
C PHE A 332 6.52 -20.08 -20.39
N VAL A 333 7.63 -19.35 -20.59
CA VAL A 333 8.92 -19.89 -21.04
C VAL A 333 9.97 -19.54 -19.98
N GLY A 334 10.46 -20.57 -19.29
CA GLY A 334 11.26 -20.36 -18.07
C GLY A 334 10.40 -19.68 -16.99
N SER A 335 10.75 -18.45 -16.63
CA SER A 335 10.00 -17.61 -15.67
C SER A 335 9.18 -16.49 -16.31
N ALA A 336 9.26 -16.30 -17.64
CA ALA A 336 8.54 -15.23 -18.34
C ALA A 336 7.19 -15.73 -18.86
N SER A 337 6.10 -15.02 -18.56
CA SER A 337 4.83 -15.18 -19.28
C SER A 337 5.00 -14.64 -20.70
N VAL A 338 4.74 -15.46 -21.73
CA VAL A 338 4.97 -15.11 -23.14
C VAL A 338 3.69 -14.82 -23.92
N CYS A 339 2.59 -15.52 -23.63
CA CYS A 339 1.27 -15.20 -24.18
C CYS A 339 0.12 -15.78 -23.34
N GLN A 340 -1.10 -15.27 -23.59
CA GLN A 340 -2.34 -15.76 -23.00
C GLN A 340 -3.36 -16.12 -24.08
N ALA A 341 -4.26 -17.06 -23.78
CA ALA A 341 -5.36 -17.47 -24.64
C ALA A 341 -6.60 -17.84 -23.79
N ILE A 342 -7.78 -17.46 -24.25
CA ILE A 342 -9.04 -18.03 -23.73
C ILE A 342 -9.26 -19.39 -24.40
N VAL A 343 -9.64 -20.40 -23.62
CA VAL A 343 -9.99 -21.72 -24.13
C VAL A 343 -11.39 -21.67 -24.77
N SER A 344 -11.50 -22.16 -26.00
CA SER A 344 -12.76 -22.32 -26.73
C SER A 344 -12.84 -23.73 -27.34
N SER A 345 -14.00 -24.37 -27.23
CA SER A 345 -14.21 -25.78 -27.64
C SER A 345 -13.14 -26.75 -27.13
N GLY A 346 -12.71 -26.57 -25.87
CA GLY A 346 -11.68 -27.38 -25.19
C GLY A 346 -10.25 -27.13 -25.66
N ARG A 347 -10.02 -26.14 -26.53
CA ARG A 347 -8.72 -25.85 -27.15
C ARG A 347 -8.30 -24.39 -26.94
N TRP A 348 -7.01 -24.16 -26.90
CA TRP A 348 -6.43 -22.82 -26.84
C TRP A 348 -5.24 -22.70 -27.80
N SER A 349 -4.94 -21.46 -28.21
CA SER A 349 -3.72 -21.15 -28.95
C SER A 349 -3.38 -19.67 -28.79
N CYS A 350 -2.11 -19.37 -28.57
CA CYS A 350 -1.57 -18.02 -28.62
C CYS A 350 -0.21 -18.00 -29.33
N VAL A 351 0.32 -16.81 -29.55
CA VAL A 351 1.55 -16.58 -30.31
C VAL A 351 2.42 -15.62 -29.51
N ALA A 352 3.74 -15.87 -29.47
CA ALA A 352 4.71 -14.99 -28.83
C ALA A 352 6.05 -14.98 -29.59
N ALA A 353 6.79 -13.88 -29.47
CA ALA A 353 8.15 -13.79 -30.01
C ALA A 353 9.17 -14.34 -29.00
N LEU A 354 10.00 -15.30 -29.40
CA LEU A 354 11.03 -15.91 -28.57
C LEU A 354 12.44 -15.47 -28.97
N ALA A 355 13.29 -15.24 -27.97
CA ALA A 355 14.72 -14.99 -28.14
C ALA A 355 15.53 -16.31 -28.16
N ARG A 356 16.71 -16.29 -28.77
CA ARG A 356 17.63 -17.45 -28.80
C ARG A 356 18.02 -17.90 -27.39
N GLY A 357 17.95 -19.20 -27.13
CA GLY A 357 18.29 -19.82 -25.85
C GLY A 357 17.65 -21.22 -25.73
N GLU A 358 17.71 -21.81 -24.55
CA GLU A 358 16.90 -22.99 -24.19
C GLU A 358 15.67 -22.54 -23.41
N GLY A 359 14.53 -23.19 -23.66
CA GLY A 359 13.25 -22.86 -23.03
C GLY A 359 12.60 -24.08 -22.38
N ARG A 360 12.04 -23.91 -21.19
CA ARG A 360 11.10 -24.85 -20.58
C ARG A 360 9.73 -24.21 -20.60
N ILE A 361 8.82 -24.76 -21.39
CA ILE A 361 7.46 -24.26 -21.55
C ILE A 361 6.56 -24.89 -20.48
N VAL A 362 5.72 -24.09 -19.86
CA VAL A 362 4.65 -24.52 -18.94
C VAL A 362 3.41 -23.68 -19.20
N ALA A 363 2.22 -24.27 -19.19
CA ALA A 363 0.96 -23.55 -19.20
C ALA A 363 0.24 -23.67 -17.84
N VAL A 364 -0.43 -22.60 -17.41
CA VAL A 364 -1.34 -22.59 -16.24
C VAL A 364 -2.66 -22.00 -16.72
N GLN A 365 -3.81 -22.54 -16.29
CA GLN A 365 -5.11 -21.97 -16.64
C GLN A 365 -5.87 -21.44 -15.42
N ARG A 366 -6.64 -20.39 -15.62
CA ARG A 366 -7.48 -19.75 -14.60
C ARG A 366 -8.93 -19.70 -15.08
N ASP A 367 -9.85 -20.21 -14.28
CA ASP A 367 -11.28 -20.32 -14.62
C ASP A 367 -12.01 -18.95 -14.54
N VAL A 368 -13.34 -18.99 -14.73
CA VAL A 368 -14.21 -17.82 -14.58
C VAL A 368 -14.41 -17.39 -13.11
N ALA A 369 -14.29 -18.32 -12.16
CA ALA A 369 -14.38 -18.06 -10.73
C ALA A 369 -13.12 -17.40 -10.13
N SER A 370 -12.05 -17.33 -10.93
CA SER A 370 -10.67 -16.93 -10.59
C SER A 370 -9.77 -17.97 -9.90
N ASN A 371 -10.16 -19.25 -9.79
CA ASN A 371 -9.25 -20.31 -9.35
C ASN A 371 -8.20 -20.63 -10.43
N SER A 372 -7.03 -21.10 -10.03
CA SER A 372 -5.91 -21.40 -10.94
C SER A 372 -5.49 -22.86 -10.83
N SER A 373 -5.21 -23.48 -11.97
CA SER A 373 -4.72 -24.86 -12.06
C SER A 373 -3.30 -25.01 -11.51
N SER A 374 -2.86 -26.25 -11.33
CA SER A 374 -1.42 -26.56 -11.36
C SER A 374 -0.83 -26.25 -12.75
N GLY A 375 0.50 -26.21 -12.85
CA GLY A 375 1.17 -26.13 -14.15
C GLY A 375 0.99 -27.41 -14.96
N SER A 376 0.99 -27.26 -16.28
CA SER A 376 1.05 -28.36 -17.25
C SER A 376 2.30 -29.23 -17.05
N GLU A 377 2.27 -30.42 -17.65
CA GLU A 377 3.53 -31.08 -18.02
C GLU A 377 4.39 -30.14 -18.86
N ALA A 378 5.70 -30.23 -18.67
CA ALA A 378 6.63 -29.23 -19.19
C ALA A 378 7.33 -29.69 -20.47
N VAL A 379 7.42 -28.79 -21.44
CA VAL A 379 7.95 -29.06 -22.78
C VAL A 379 9.30 -28.34 -22.92
N GLY A 380 10.38 -29.10 -23.11
CA GLY A 380 11.72 -28.58 -23.35
C GLY A 380 11.94 -28.25 -24.82
N VAL A 381 12.52 -27.07 -25.12
CA VAL A 381 12.75 -26.59 -26.49
C VAL A 381 14.08 -25.86 -26.65
N ALA A 382 14.68 -25.97 -27.83
CA ALA A 382 15.90 -25.25 -28.22
C ALA A 382 15.56 -24.14 -29.22
N ILE A 383 15.77 -22.87 -28.86
CA ILE A 383 15.36 -21.72 -29.66
C ILE A 383 16.56 -21.18 -30.43
N GLY A 384 16.53 -21.27 -31.76
CA GLY A 384 17.53 -20.67 -32.65
C GLY A 384 18.87 -21.41 -32.71
N ALA A 385 18.89 -22.73 -32.46
CA ALA A 385 20.06 -23.58 -32.68
C ALA A 385 20.56 -23.50 -34.14
N PRO A 386 21.87 -23.65 -34.40
CA PRO A 386 22.40 -23.63 -35.77
C PRO A 386 21.90 -24.86 -36.54
N SER A 387 21.24 -24.63 -37.69
CA SER A 387 20.90 -25.72 -38.60
C SER A 387 22.18 -26.30 -39.21
N THR A 388 22.57 -27.49 -38.75
CA THR A 388 23.64 -28.29 -39.38
C THR A 388 23.12 -28.90 -40.69
N SER A 389 22.90 -28.05 -41.69
CA SER A 389 22.66 -28.48 -43.07
C SER A 389 23.87 -29.29 -43.55
N PRO A 390 23.69 -30.51 -44.07
CA PRO A 390 24.81 -31.33 -44.51
C PRO A 390 25.48 -30.68 -45.73
N THR A 391 26.77 -30.38 -45.60
CA THR A 391 27.56 -29.83 -46.71
C THR A 391 27.60 -30.82 -47.88
N PRO A 392 27.15 -30.45 -49.09
CA PRO A 392 27.26 -31.33 -50.25
C PRO A 392 28.74 -31.51 -50.63
N THR A 393 29.17 -32.76 -50.76
CA THR A 393 30.52 -33.13 -51.21
C THR A 393 30.77 -32.58 -52.63
N PRO A 394 31.91 -31.91 -52.90
CA PRO A 394 32.22 -31.42 -54.23
C PRO A 394 32.57 -32.58 -55.19
N THR A 395 31.76 -32.76 -56.22
CA THR A 395 32.06 -33.66 -57.36
C THR A 395 33.16 -33.04 -58.23
N PRO A 396 34.21 -33.79 -58.64
CA PRO A 396 35.29 -33.26 -59.47
C PRO A 396 34.86 -33.01 -60.92
N SER A 397 35.57 -32.09 -61.58
CA SER A 397 35.27 -31.61 -62.94
C SER A 397 35.54 -32.64 -64.05
N SER A 398 34.82 -32.50 -65.17
CA SER A 398 35.12 -33.12 -66.47
C SER A 398 35.03 -32.04 -67.57
N PRO A 399 35.88 -32.05 -68.61
CA PRO A 399 35.98 -30.94 -69.56
C PRO A 399 34.94 -30.97 -70.70
N ALA A 400 34.79 -29.83 -71.37
CA ALA A 400 33.90 -29.63 -72.52
C ALA A 400 34.41 -30.30 -73.82
N PRO A 401 33.50 -30.48 -74.80
CA PRO A 401 33.75 -29.87 -76.11
C PRO A 401 32.53 -29.09 -76.68
N THR A 402 32.68 -28.54 -77.89
CA THR A 402 31.78 -27.61 -78.60
C THR A 402 32.22 -27.59 -80.08
N PRO A 403 31.41 -27.24 -81.11
CA PRO A 403 29.95 -27.05 -81.25
C PRO A 403 29.30 -28.03 -82.27
N THR A 404 28.03 -27.84 -82.68
CA THR A 404 27.59 -27.60 -84.10
C THR A 404 26.06 -27.74 -84.32
N ALA A 405 25.52 -26.92 -85.26
CA ALA A 405 24.23 -27.01 -85.97
C ALA A 405 22.89 -26.65 -85.27
N ASP A 406 22.37 -25.48 -85.67
CA ASP A 406 20.94 -25.11 -85.90
C ASP A 406 20.57 -25.53 -87.37
N PRO A 407 19.36 -25.32 -87.99
CA PRO A 407 18.13 -24.66 -87.50
C PRO A 407 16.79 -25.37 -87.83
N SER A 408 15.64 -24.81 -87.35
CA SER A 408 14.45 -24.44 -88.17
C SER A 408 13.23 -23.93 -87.37
N ASP A 409 12.64 -22.85 -87.88
CA ASP A 409 11.31 -22.19 -87.72
C ASP A 409 10.12 -22.91 -86.99
N GLY A 410 9.14 -22.21 -86.41
CA GLY A 410 8.95 -20.75 -86.27
C GLY A 410 7.49 -20.29 -85.99
N ALA A 411 7.23 -18.99 -86.21
CA ALA A 411 5.92 -18.28 -86.27
C ALA A 411 5.15 -17.87 -84.98
N THR A 412 4.41 -16.74 -85.09
CA THR A 412 3.55 -16.06 -84.09
C THR A 412 2.74 -14.97 -84.85
N PRO A 413 1.39 -14.83 -84.71
CA PRO A 413 0.79 -13.74 -83.91
C PRO A 413 -0.65 -13.99 -83.34
N ALA A 414 -1.22 -12.97 -82.67
CA ALA A 414 -2.61 -12.85 -82.14
C ALA A 414 -3.48 -11.93 -83.07
N PRO A 415 -4.62 -11.26 -82.71
CA PRO A 415 -5.48 -11.22 -81.50
C PRO A 415 -7.04 -11.13 -81.75
N GLY A 416 -7.86 -10.82 -80.71
CA GLY A 416 -9.28 -10.39 -80.74
C GLY A 416 -10.18 -11.14 -79.72
N THR A 417 -11.11 -10.59 -78.90
CA THR A 417 -12.24 -9.61 -79.01
C THR A 417 -13.37 -10.06 -79.94
N THR A 418 -14.68 -9.99 -79.62
CA THR A 418 -15.45 -9.17 -78.63
C THR A 418 -16.81 -9.85 -78.30
N ASP A 419 -17.53 -9.46 -77.23
CA ASP A 419 -18.92 -8.91 -77.36
C ASP A 419 -19.64 -8.54 -76.04
N SER A 420 -20.46 -7.47 -76.12
CA SER A 420 -21.54 -7.03 -75.20
C SER A 420 -22.24 -5.81 -75.84
N PRO A 421 -23.58 -5.65 -75.79
CA PRO A 421 -24.15 -4.63 -74.86
C PRO A 421 -25.64 -4.82 -74.45
N ALA A 422 -26.09 -4.01 -73.47
CA ALA A 422 -27.41 -3.32 -73.32
C ALA A 422 -27.90 -3.24 -71.84
N ASP A 423 -28.53 -2.16 -71.32
CA ASP A 423 -28.57 -0.73 -71.70
C ASP A 423 -29.14 0.14 -70.53
N GLY A 424 -28.78 1.44 -70.46
CA GLY A 424 -29.49 2.55 -69.76
C GLY A 424 -29.56 2.61 -68.20
N THR A 425 -29.74 3.75 -67.51
CA THR A 425 -29.59 5.20 -67.85
C THR A 425 -29.45 6.05 -66.54
N GLN A 426 -28.82 7.25 -66.62
CA GLN A 426 -28.70 8.31 -65.57
C GLN A 426 -29.94 9.27 -65.56
N PRO A 427 -30.04 10.42 -64.80
CA PRO A 427 -29.20 11.00 -63.72
C PRO A 427 -29.95 11.59 -62.48
N GLY A 428 -29.21 12.06 -61.45
CA GLY A 428 -29.72 13.07 -60.48
C GLY A 428 -28.93 13.26 -59.17
N ALA A 429 -28.68 14.52 -58.77
CA ALA A 429 -28.18 14.95 -57.45
C ALA A 429 -28.61 16.41 -57.18
N PRO A 430 -28.89 16.84 -55.93
CA PRO A 430 -27.85 17.60 -55.18
C PRO A 430 -27.92 17.59 -53.62
N ALA A 431 -26.81 18.01 -53.01
CA ALA A 431 -26.67 18.56 -51.64
C ALA A 431 -26.97 17.66 -50.41
N ALA A 432 -26.42 18.01 -49.24
CA ALA A 432 -26.32 17.15 -48.05
C ALA A 432 -26.83 17.81 -46.75
N PRO A 433 -27.52 17.05 -45.86
CA PRO A 433 -27.70 17.35 -44.44
C PRO A 433 -26.52 16.85 -43.56
N PRO A 434 -26.44 17.24 -42.27
CA PRO A 434 -25.30 16.93 -41.39
C PRO A 434 -25.27 15.50 -40.84
N PRO A 435 -24.10 15.01 -40.35
CA PRO A 435 -23.98 13.68 -39.76
C PRO A 435 -24.73 13.56 -38.42
N PRO A 436 -25.50 12.48 -38.17
CA PRO A 436 -26.21 12.28 -36.92
C PRO A 436 -25.28 12.01 -35.71
N GLY A 437 -25.23 12.98 -34.80
CA GLY A 437 -25.22 12.79 -33.35
C GLY A 437 -24.22 11.81 -32.73
N ALA A 438 -23.24 12.34 -31.99
CA ALA A 438 -22.39 11.56 -31.11
C ALA A 438 -23.22 10.73 -30.10
N ARG A 439 -23.00 9.42 -30.07
CA ARG A 439 -23.44 8.57 -28.94
C ARG A 439 -22.58 8.93 -27.72
N PRO A 440 -23.16 9.07 -26.50
CA PRO A 440 -22.38 9.36 -25.29
C PRO A 440 -21.22 8.39 -25.11
N GLY A 441 -20.06 8.91 -24.73
CA GLY A 441 -18.79 8.18 -24.80
C GLY A 441 -18.81 6.89 -24.00
N SER A 442 -18.55 5.77 -24.68
CA SER A 442 -17.87 4.65 -24.03
C SER A 442 -16.54 5.19 -23.48
N PRO A 443 -16.17 4.90 -22.22
CA PRO A 443 -14.89 5.37 -21.70
C PRO A 443 -13.77 4.77 -22.56
N THR A 444 -12.94 5.63 -23.14
CA THR A 444 -11.72 5.22 -23.84
C THR A 444 -10.91 4.35 -22.87
N ALA A 445 -10.41 3.20 -23.34
CA ALA A 445 -9.47 2.42 -22.54
C ALA A 445 -8.31 3.34 -22.12
N PRO A 446 -7.91 3.37 -20.84
CA PRO A 446 -6.87 4.29 -20.38
C PRO A 446 -5.59 4.05 -21.19
N ASP A 447 -5.00 5.12 -21.71
CA ASP A 447 -3.81 5.02 -22.55
C ASP A 447 -2.71 4.24 -21.84
N ALA A 448 -2.01 3.37 -22.55
CA ALA A 448 -1.04 2.45 -21.96
C ALA A 448 0.18 3.15 -21.31
N TRP A 449 0.32 4.46 -21.56
CA TRP A 449 1.24 5.38 -20.90
C TRP A 449 0.72 5.92 -19.56
N ASP A 450 -0.59 6.09 -19.44
CA ASP A 450 -1.28 6.68 -18.28
C ASP A 450 -1.68 5.62 -17.24
N ALA A 451 -1.49 4.34 -17.57
CA ALA A 451 -1.57 3.23 -16.64
C ALA A 451 -0.75 3.49 -15.35
N THR A 452 -1.33 3.10 -14.22
CA THR A 452 -0.73 3.28 -12.89
C THR A 452 0.47 2.38 -12.68
N THR A 453 1.51 2.91 -12.04
CA THR A 453 2.70 2.18 -11.58
C THR A 453 2.72 2.11 -10.04
N PRO A 454 3.58 1.28 -9.42
CA PRO A 454 3.75 1.24 -7.97
C PRO A 454 4.13 2.57 -7.29
N PHE A 455 4.50 3.58 -8.08
CA PHE A 455 4.90 4.93 -7.66
C PHE A 455 3.90 6.03 -8.02
N SER A 456 2.82 5.76 -8.78
CA SER A 456 1.80 6.78 -9.10
C SER A 456 0.85 7.06 -7.93
N ALA A 457 0.71 6.12 -6.99
CA ALA A 457 -0.15 6.29 -5.82
C ALA A 457 0.43 7.37 -4.87
N PRO A 458 -0.38 8.35 -4.40
CA PRO A 458 0.10 9.39 -3.50
C PRO A 458 0.59 8.81 -2.17
N LEU A 459 1.61 9.46 -1.59
CA LEU A 459 2.11 9.17 -0.24
C LEU A 459 1.29 9.97 0.78
N SER A 460 0.96 9.40 1.93
CA SER A 460 0.26 10.14 2.99
C SER A 460 1.13 11.24 3.63
N PRO A 461 0.53 12.26 4.28
CA PRO A 461 1.28 13.33 4.92
C PRO A 461 2.20 12.84 6.05
N LEU A 462 3.52 12.91 5.80
CA LEU A 462 4.58 12.49 6.72
C LEU A 462 4.51 13.16 8.12
N LEU A 463 3.84 14.32 8.25
CA LEU A 463 3.67 15.04 9.53
C LEU A 463 2.28 15.68 9.75
N VAL A 464 1.39 15.77 8.74
CA VAL A 464 0.20 16.66 8.81
C VAL A 464 -1.05 15.95 9.32
N SER A 465 -1.13 14.62 9.18
CA SER A 465 -2.31 13.81 9.53
C SER A 465 -1.99 12.58 10.40
N ALA A 466 -0.77 12.49 10.92
CA ALA A 466 -0.38 11.44 11.87
C ALA A 466 -0.89 11.79 13.27
N THR A 467 -1.42 10.83 14.02
CA THR A 467 -1.80 11.09 15.42
C THR A 467 -0.54 11.26 16.28
N GLY A 468 -0.68 11.88 17.46
CA GLY A 468 0.43 11.99 18.42
C GLY A 468 1.02 10.62 18.82
N ALA A 469 0.20 9.55 18.77
CA ALA A 469 0.66 8.18 19.00
C ALA A 469 1.52 7.66 17.83
N ASP A 470 1.13 7.92 16.58
CA ASP A 470 1.89 7.45 15.41
C ASP A 470 3.26 8.13 15.32
N VAL A 471 3.29 9.45 15.56
CA VAL A 471 4.54 10.22 15.65
C VAL A 471 5.42 9.69 16.79
N ALA A 472 4.84 9.40 17.96
CA ALA A 472 5.58 8.82 19.08
C ALA A 472 6.13 7.42 18.75
N ARG A 473 5.34 6.54 18.14
CA ARG A 473 5.76 5.19 17.70
C ARG A 473 6.93 5.30 16.69
N ALA A 474 6.83 6.16 15.69
CA ALA A 474 7.89 6.38 14.70
C ALA A 474 9.17 6.94 15.32
N VAL A 475 9.08 7.92 16.24
CA VAL A 475 10.24 8.49 16.95
C VAL A 475 10.89 7.48 17.91
N VAL A 476 10.12 6.67 18.62
CA VAL A 476 10.64 5.58 19.48
C VAL A 476 11.37 4.53 18.65
N LEU A 477 10.81 4.10 17.52
CA LEU A 477 11.46 3.15 16.63
C LEU A 477 12.75 3.74 16.02
N ALA A 478 12.72 4.99 15.58
CA ALA A 478 13.89 5.71 15.09
C ALA A 478 14.99 5.86 16.15
N ALA A 479 14.62 6.11 17.42
CA ALA A 479 15.55 6.14 18.53
C ALA A 479 16.20 4.77 18.81
N LEU A 480 15.44 3.67 18.71
CA LEU A 480 15.96 2.30 18.83
C LEU A 480 16.93 1.96 17.67
N VAL A 481 16.58 2.30 16.43
CA VAL A 481 17.43 2.10 15.24
C VAL A 481 18.71 2.93 15.34
N ALA A 482 18.61 4.24 15.61
CA ALA A 482 19.75 5.14 15.75
C ALA A 482 20.67 4.71 16.91
N SER A 483 20.10 4.28 18.04
CA SER A 483 20.87 3.75 19.18
C SER A 483 21.58 2.44 18.83
N THR A 484 20.98 1.58 18.02
CA THR A 484 21.58 0.31 17.56
C THR A 484 22.74 0.56 16.59
N ILE A 485 22.61 1.53 15.67
CA ILE A 485 23.70 1.98 14.78
C ILE A 485 24.83 2.60 15.62
N ALA A 486 24.50 3.43 16.61
CA ALA A 486 25.46 4.03 17.54
C ALA A 486 26.20 2.96 18.39
N LEU A 487 25.50 1.93 18.85
CA LEU A 487 26.07 0.80 19.58
C LEU A 487 27.04 0.01 18.69
N GLY A 488 26.63 -0.35 17.47
CA GLY A 488 27.49 -1.01 16.49
C GLY A 488 28.75 -0.20 16.20
N ALA A 489 28.63 1.11 16.03
CA ALA A 489 29.77 2.01 15.87
C ALA A 489 30.71 1.99 17.09
N LEU A 490 30.18 2.10 18.31
CA LEU A 490 30.98 2.08 19.53
C LEU A 490 31.70 0.74 19.75
N LEU A 491 31.03 -0.38 19.53
CA LEU A 491 31.58 -1.72 19.70
C LEU A 491 32.66 -2.04 18.65
N LEU A 492 32.37 -1.84 17.36
CA LEU A 492 33.27 -2.21 16.27
C LEU A 492 34.55 -1.33 16.24
N LEU A 493 34.45 -0.08 16.68
CA LEU A 493 35.58 0.87 16.73
C LEU A 493 36.41 0.80 18.02
N ARG A 494 35.86 0.25 19.11
CA ARG A 494 36.63 -0.06 20.34
C ARG A 494 37.25 -1.46 20.32
N GLY A 495 36.78 -2.35 19.44
CA GLY A 495 37.27 -3.73 19.30
C GLY A 495 38.60 -3.90 18.56
N SER A 496 39.27 -2.83 18.13
CA SER A 496 40.64 -2.87 17.61
C SER A 496 41.64 -2.42 18.67
N PRO A 497 42.53 -3.30 19.18
CA PRO A 497 43.78 -2.81 19.78
C PRO A 497 44.57 -1.99 18.75
N ALA A 498 45.51 -1.17 19.23
CA ALA A 498 46.42 -0.44 18.34
C ALA A 498 47.19 -1.43 17.43
N ALA A 499 47.48 -1.01 16.21
CA ALA A 499 48.09 -1.88 15.21
C ALA A 499 49.57 -2.11 15.53
N GLU A 500 49.97 -3.38 15.67
CA GLU A 500 51.38 -3.77 15.72
C GLU A 500 51.69 -5.03 14.89
N HIS A 501 50.69 -5.91 14.67
CA HIS A 501 50.84 -7.06 13.78
C HIS A 501 49.96 -6.92 12.53
N ALA A 502 50.57 -6.43 11.45
CA ALA A 502 49.95 -6.28 10.13
C ALA A 502 49.84 -7.61 9.37
N GLY A 503 49.15 -8.59 9.96
CA GLY A 503 48.82 -9.86 9.29
C GLY A 503 47.94 -9.62 8.06
N ALA A 504 48.41 -10.06 6.89
CA ALA A 504 47.74 -9.78 5.62
C ALA A 504 46.33 -10.41 5.57
N THR A 505 45.29 -9.58 5.40
CA THR A 505 43.92 -10.06 5.26
C THR A 505 43.74 -10.77 3.92
N ARG A 506 43.64 -12.10 3.98
CA ARG A 506 43.58 -13.01 2.84
C ARG A 506 42.25 -12.87 2.09
N ARG A 507 42.17 -11.95 1.12
CA ARG A 507 41.03 -11.85 0.20
C ARG A 507 40.92 -13.12 -0.64
N ILE A 508 39.68 -13.53 -0.94
CA ILE A 508 39.38 -14.52 -1.97
C ILE A 508 39.75 -13.90 -3.32
N VAL A 509 40.58 -14.60 -4.11
CA VAL A 509 41.08 -14.14 -5.41
C VAL A 509 40.28 -14.81 -6.51
N LEU A 510 39.42 -14.05 -7.20
CA LEU A 510 38.64 -14.55 -8.35
C LEU A 510 39.31 -14.31 -9.71
N ALA A 511 40.37 -13.50 -9.78
CA ALA A 511 41.18 -13.31 -10.98
C ALA A 511 42.64 -13.04 -10.62
N GLY A 512 43.57 -13.83 -11.17
CA GLY A 512 44.97 -13.88 -10.78
C GLY A 512 45.87 -12.77 -11.33
N ARG A 513 45.49 -11.48 -11.23
CA ARG A 513 46.36 -10.31 -11.48
C ARG A 513 45.94 -9.10 -10.64
N ASN A 514 46.65 -8.83 -9.54
CA ASN A 514 46.77 -7.48 -8.98
C ASN A 514 48.01 -7.39 -8.07
N ARG A 515 48.61 -6.20 -7.99
CA ARG A 515 49.79 -5.94 -7.15
C ARG A 515 49.40 -5.76 -5.69
N ARG A 516 50.38 -5.83 -4.78
CA ARG A 516 50.18 -5.54 -3.35
C ARG A 516 50.04 -4.02 -3.17
N ASP A 517 48.85 -3.55 -2.82
CA ASP A 517 48.69 -2.17 -2.36
C ASP A 517 49.42 -1.99 -1.01
N VAL A 518 50.28 -0.97 -0.94
CA VAL A 518 50.88 -0.54 0.31
C VAL A 518 49.78 0.04 1.21
N VAL A 519 49.80 -0.30 2.50
CA VAL A 519 48.86 0.27 3.47
C VAL A 519 49.12 1.77 3.60
N VAL A 520 48.28 2.58 2.94
CA VAL A 520 48.35 4.04 3.00
C VAL A 520 48.00 4.51 4.41
N THR A 521 49.05 4.81 5.18
CA THR A 521 48.95 5.64 6.38
C THR A 521 48.50 7.05 5.99
N ARG A 522 47.88 7.76 6.95
CA ARG A 522 47.07 8.98 6.74
C ARG A 522 47.87 10.24 6.36
N THR A 523 49.05 10.08 5.79
CA THR A 523 50.04 11.13 5.50
C THR A 523 50.46 11.21 4.04
N ALA A 524 50.07 10.24 3.20
CA ALA A 524 50.17 10.42 1.75
C ALA A 524 49.11 11.43 1.28
N PRO A 525 49.42 12.32 0.30
CA PRO A 525 48.38 13.04 -0.41
C PRO A 525 47.45 12.04 -1.13
N PRO A 526 46.17 12.38 -1.34
CA PRO A 526 45.30 11.52 -2.16
C PRO A 526 45.91 11.40 -3.56
N VAL A 527 46.01 10.16 -4.07
CA VAL A 527 46.29 9.93 -5.49
C VAL A 527 45.25 10.71 -6.30
N ASP A 528 45.69 11.42 -7.34
CA ASP A 528 44.84 12.30 -8.16
C ASP A 528 43.72 11.53 -8.86
N ALA A 529 42.63 11.31 -8.14
CA ALA A 529 41.39 10.78 -8.65
C ALA A 529 40.79 11.81 -9.59
N SER A 530 40.98 11.60 -10.89
CA SER A 530 40.42 12.46 -11.93
C SER A 530 38.91 12.62 -11.72
N PRO A 531 38.37 13.86 -11.82
CA PRO A 531 36.96 14.09 -11.60
C PRO A 531 36.14 13.26 -12.59
N ALA A 532 35.10 12.59 -12.11
CA ALA A 532 34.29 11.69 -12.92
C ALA A 532 33.75 12.44 -14.16
N SER A 533 33.97 11.86 -15.35
CA SER A 533 33.51 12.49 -16.59
C SER A 533 31.98 12.59 -16.63
N ALA A 534 31.46 13.60 -17.32
CA ALA A 534 30.00 13.81 -17.42
C ALA A 534 29.27 12.57 -17.97
N THR A 535 29.88 11.85 -18.93
CA THR A 535 29.33 10.57 -19.45
C THR A 535 29.32 9.48 -18.37
N THR A 536 30.38 9.35 -17.57
CA THR A 536 30.42 8.42 -16.42
C THR A 536 29.29 8.72 -15.42
N VAL A 537 29.02 10.00 -15.13
CA VAL A 537 27.94 10.42 -14.23
C VAL A 537 26.56 10.10 -14.84
N VAL A 538 26.34 10.36 -16.13
CA VAL A 538 25.07 10.03 -16.82
C VAL A 538 24.82 8.52 -16.82
N PHE A 539 25.80 7.69 -17.19
CA PHE A 539 25.66 6.23 -17.12
C PHE A 539 25.40 5.73 -15.69
N ALA A 540 26.03 6.35 -14.68
CA ALA A 540 25.80 6.03 -13.29
C ALA A 540 24.36 6.35 -12.83
N LEU A 541 23.81 7.50 -13.23
CA LEU A 541 22.43 7.88 -12.93
C LEU A 541 21.41 6.96 -13.61
N LEU A 542 21.61 6.64 -14.90
CA LEU A 542 20.77 5.69 -15.65
C LEU A 542 20.74 4.30 -14.99
N ALA A 543 21.91 3.79 -14.59
CA ALA A 543 22.01 2.49 -13.92
C ALA A 543 21.36 2.48 -12.53
N VAL A 544 21.46 3.57 -11.76
CA VAL A 544 20.70 3.72 -10.51
C VAL A 544 19.19 3.73 -10.78
N ALA A 545 18.71 4.55 -11.72
CA ALA A 545 17.29 4.63 -12.04
C ALA A 545 16.70 3.26 -12.45
N ALA A 546 17.42 2.47 -13.25
CA ALA A 546 17.03 1.10 -13.58
C ALA A 546 16.94 0.19 -12.32
N LEU A 547 17.91 0.27 -11.41
CA LEU A 547 17.87 -0.49 -10.14
C LEU A 547 16.72 -0.07 -9.23
N LEU A 548 16.34 1.22 -9.20
CA LEU A 548 15.21 1.71 -8.40
C LEU A 548 13.88 1.09 -8.87
N ILE A 549 13.67 0.97 -10.18
CA ILE A 549 12.46 0.37 -10.78
C ILE A 549 12.41 -1.14 -10.47
N LEU A 550 13.56 -1.82 -10.51
CA LEU A 550 13.69 -3.25 -10.19
C LEU A 550 13.43 -3.60 -8.72
N SER A 551 13.19 -2.60 -7.84
CA SER A 551 12.61 -2.82 -6.50
C SER A 551 11.17 -3.38 -6.53
N ARG A 552 10.55 -3.44 -7.72
CA ARG A 552 9.23 -4.00 -7.96
C ARG A 552 9.20 -4.97 -9.14
N PRO A 553 8.12 -5.76 -9.30
CA PRO A 553 7.76 -6.33 -10.60
C PRO A 553 7.69 -5.24 -11.69
N VAL A 554 7.89 -5.64 -12.94
CA VAL A 554 7.85 -4.76 -14.11
C VAL A 554 7.08 -5.49 -15.20
N ASP A 555 5.89 -5.00 -15.50
CA ASP A 555 4.87 -5.75 -16.25
C ASP A 555 4.84 -5.39 -17.75
N GLY A 556 5.94 -4.81 -18.24
CA GLY A 556 6.16 -4.49 -19.66
C GLY A 556 5.35 -3.30 -20.22
N THR A 557 4.50 -2.65 -19.44
CA THR A 557 3.66 -1.55 -19.92
C THR A 557 4.45 -0.26 -20.20
N PRO A 558 4.04 0.57 -21.18
CA PRO A 558 4.72 1.85 -21.49
C PRO A 558 4.85 2.81 -20.30
N ALA A 559 3.93 2.75 -19.33
CA ALA A 559 4.04 3.48 -18.06
C ALA A 559 5.36 3.24 -17.31
N TYR A 560 6.01 2.06 -17.44
CA TYR A 560 7.34 1.83 -16.84
C TYR A 560 8.46 2.62 -17.53
N ALA A 561 8.31 3.02 -18.81
CA ALA A 561 9.25 3.95 -19.47
C ALA A 561 9.05 5.40 -19.00
N ARG A 562 7.80 5.79 -18.70
CA ARG A 562 7.46 7.07 -18.04
C ARG A 562 8.06 7.13 -16.62
N LEU A 563 7.94 6.04 -15.86
CA LEU A 563 8.58 5.87 -14.54
C LEU A 563 10.11 5.89 -14.62
N LEU A 564 10.72 5.32 -15.67
CA LEU A 564 12.17 5.43 -15.89
C LEU A 564 12.61 6.87 -16.06
N PHE A 565 11.88 7.68 -16.84
CA PHE A 565 12.17 9.11 -16.97
C PHE A 565 12.01 9.87 -15.64
N ALA A 566 10.99 9.55 -14.84
CA ALA A 566 10.82 10.07 -13.49
C ALA A 566 12.00 9.71 -12.57
N ALA A 567 12.45 8.44 -12.57
CA ALA A 567 13.55 7.96 -11.74
C ALA A 567 14.91 8.56 -12.15
N VAL A 568 15.16 8.74 -13.45
CA VAL A 568 16.36 9.45 -13.95
C VAL A 568 16.35 10.92 -13.51
N THR A 569 15.18 11.57 -13.58
CA THR A 569 15.01 12.97 -13.14
C THR A 569 15.24 13.10 -11.63
N ALA A 570 14.61 12.25 -10.82
CA ALA A 570 14.76 12.25 -9.36
C ALA A 570 16.21 11.97 -8.92
N THR A 571 16.88 10.98 -9.51
CA THR A 571 18.29 10.66 -9.19
C THR A 571 19.25 11.79 -9.60
N ALA A 572 19.01 12.46 -10.74
CA ALA A 572 19.78 13.64 -11.14
C ALA A 572 19.63 14.81 -10.15
N VAL A 573 18.41 15.08 -9.67
CA VAL A 573 18.16 16.11 -8.63
C VAL A 573 18.86 15.76 -7.31
N ILE A 574 18.80 14.50 -6.87
CA ILE A 574 19.50 14.05 -5.65
C ILE A 574 21.01 14.20 -5.79
N ALA A 575 21.59 13.84 -6.94
CA ALA A 575 23.02 14.00 -7.21
C ALA A 575 23.43 15.48 -7.25
N LEU A 576 22.61 16.35 -7.86
CA LEU A 576 22.83 17.79 -7.90
C LEU A 576 22.85 18.40 -6.48
N VAL A 577 21.81 18.15 -5.68
CA VAL A 577 21.73 18.65 -4.28
C VAL A 577 22.86 18.10 -3.42
N SER A 578 23.22 16.82 -3.60
CA SER A 578 24.32 16.12 -2.92
C SER A 578 25.72 16.70 -3.18
N VAL A 579 25.87 17.56 -4.20
CA VAL A 579 27.13 18.22 -4.57
C VAL A 579 27.04 19.75 -4.36
N VAL A 580 25.97 20.38 -4.84
CA VAL A 580 25.80 21.84 -4.80
C VAL A 580 25.75 22.36 -3.37
N VAL A 581 24.87 21.82 -2.51
CA VAL A 581 24.70 22.35 -1.14
C VAL A 581 25.98 22.21 -0.30
N PRO A 582 26.67 21.05 -0.29
CA PRO A 582 28.00 20.94 0.33
C PRO A 582 29.04 21.89 -0.27
N SER A 583 29.00 22.17 -1.58
CA SER A 583 29.97 23.08 -2.22
C SER A 583 29.77 24.55 -1.83
N LEU A 584 28.52 25.01 -1.70
CA LEU A 584 28.20 26.35 -1.24
C LEU A 584 28.62 26.54 0.22
N ILE A 585 28.30 25.55 1.07
CA ILE A 585 28.64 25.59 2.50
C ILE A 585 30.13 25.41 2.74
N SER A 586 30.84 24.61 1.93
CA SER A 586 32.30 24.55 1.95
C SER A 586 32.92 25.90 1.60
N ARG A 587 32.48 26.58 0.53
CA ARG A 587 32.95 27.93 0.18
C ARG A 587 32.72 28.92 1.32
N TRP A 588 31.54 28.91 1.94
CA TRP A 588 31.20 29.80 3.06
C TRP A 588 32.01 29.52 4.33
N LEU A 589 32.36 28.26 4.60
CA LEU A 589 33.19 27.84 5.72
C LEU A 589 34.71 27.84 5.43
N GLY A 590 35.16 28.42 4.31
CA GLY A 590 36.58 28.47 3.92
C GLY A 590 37.18 27.13 3.50
N GLY A 591 36.37 26.09 3.27
CA GLY A 591 36.79 24.80 2.76
C GLY A 591 37.05 24.82 1.26
N GLY A 592 38.15 24.18 0.83
CA GLY A 592 38.59 24.13 -0.57
C GLY A 592 37.63 23.43 -1.55
N ARG A 593 38.05 23.30 -2.81
CA ARG A 593 37.25 22.64 -3.86
C ARG A 593 36.94 21.18 -3.50
N LEU A 594 35.66 20.81 -3.51
CA LEU A 594 35.27 19.40 -3.43
C LEU A 594 35.55 18.70 -4.76
N HIS A 595 35.95 17.42 -4.67
CA HIS A 595 36.12 16.54 -5.82
C HIS A 595 34.95 15.57 -5.89
N THR A 596 34.39 15.37 -7.08
CA THR A 596 33.25 14.48 -7.32
C THR A 596 33.69 13.15 -7.91
N THR A 597 33.47 12.07 -7.18
CA THR A 597 33.80 10.70 -7.55
C THR A 597 32.56 9.81 -7.52
N VAL A 598 32.44 8.93 -8.50
CA VAL A 598 31.45 7.84 -8.50
C VAL A 598 31.97 6.72 -7.60
N ASP A 599 31.22 6.30 -6.58
CA ASP A 599 31.60 5.16 -5.72
C ASP A 599 30.91 3.87 -6.23
N PRO A 600 31.67 2.87 -6.72
CA PRO A 600 31.11 1.59 -7.16
C PRO A 600 30.32 0.85 -6.06
N ARG A 601 30.60 1.12 -4.78
CA ARG A 601 29.88 0.53 -3.64
C ARG A 601 28.44 1.01 -3.56
N GLY A 602 28.15 2.22 -4.06
CA GLY A 602 26.79 2.77 -4.11
C GLY A 602 25.85 1.82 -4.85
N PHE A 603 26.22 1.36 -6.05
CA PHE A 603 25.40 0.43 -6.85
C PHE A 603 25.09 -0.88 -6.11
N LEU A 604 26.04 -1.43 -5.34
CA LEU A 604 25.80 -2.65 -4.56
C LEU A 604 24.78 -2.42 -3.43
N ILE A 605 24.80 -1.24 -2.80
CA ILE A 605 23.83 -0.89 -1.75
C ILE A 605 22.45 -0.62 -2.38
N VAL A 606 22.39 0.10 -3.51
CA VAL A 606 21.14 0.33 -4.26
C VAL A 606 20.52 -1.00 -4.73
N ALA A 607 21.32 -1.88 -5.34
CA ALA A 607 20.85 -3.18 -5.80
C ALA A 607 20.40 -4.09 -4.64
N GLY A 608 21.16 -4.10 -3.54
CA GLY A 608 20.79 -4.84 -2.33
C GLY A 608 19.49 -4.35 -1.70
N ALA A 609 19.23 -3.03 -1.72
CA ALA A 609 18.02 -2.42 -1.20
C ALA A 609 16.80 -2.61 -2.10
N ALA A 610 16.98 -2.55 -3.42
CA ALA A 610 15.94 -2.91 -4.38
C ALA A 610 15.55 -4.39 -4.22
N ALA A 611 16.53 -5.29 -4.11
CA ALA A 611 16.30 -6.71 -3.84
C ALA A 611 15.61 -6.93 -2.48
N ALA A 612 16.07 -6.29 -1.40
CA ALA A 612 15.44 -6.40 -0.08
C ALA A 612 13.99 -5.87 -0.08
N SER A 613 13.74 -4.71 -0.71
CA SER A 613 12.39 -4.15 -0.84
C SER A 613 11.44 -5.06 -1.63
N ARG A 614 11.97 -5.80 -2.60
CA ARG A 614 11.22 -6.78 -3.39
C ARG A 614 10.99 -8.11 -2.66
N ILE A 615 11.95 -8.56 -1.85
CA ILE A 615 11.86 -9.80 -1.04
C ILE A 615 10.93 -9.61 0.18
N LEU A 616 10.94 -8.42 0.77
CA LEU A 616 10.11 -8.03 1.92
C LEU A 616 8.81 -7.31 1.51
N ASP A 617 8.56 -7.20 0.19
CA ASP A 617 7.43 -6.50 -0.45
C ASP A 617 7.04 -5.15 0.18
N LEU A 618 8.03 -4.27 0.34
CA LEU A 618 7.87 -3.00 1.05
C LEU A 618 7.05 -1.99 0.25
N HIS A 619 6.03 -1.41 0.89
CA HIS A 619 4.98 -0.56 0.30
C HIS A 619 4.88 0.82 1.02
N PRO A 620 5.63 1.87 0.62
CA PRO A 620 6.56 1.99 -0.51
C PRO A 620 7.91 1.27 -0.32
N PRO A 621 8.70 1.08 -1.40
CA PRO A 621 10.02 0.46 -1.32
C PRO A 621 11.10 1.39 -0.73
N VAL A 622 12.12 0.80 -0.11
CA VAL A 622 13.30 1.52 0.40
C VAL A 622 14.24 1.82 -0.77
N LEU A 623 14.34 3.10 -1.15
CA LEU A 623 15.09 3.56 -2.32
C LEU A 623 16.32 4.38 -1.95
N PHE A 624 17.38 4.24 -2.73
CA PHE A 624 18.67 4.91 -2.51
C PHE A 624 19.27 5.39 -3.84
N ALA A 625 19.77 6.63 -3.91
CA ALA A 625 20.36 7.22 -5.13
C ALA A 625 21.85 7.60 -4.96
N LEU A 626 22.53 6.88 -4.07
CA LEU A 626 23.76 7.34 -3.42
C LEU A 626 25.03 6.84 -4.15
N VAL A 627 25.22 7.29 -5.39
CA VAL A 627 26.34 6.87 -6.25
C VAL A 627 27.34 8.00 -6.54
N VAL A 628 26.92 9.27 -6.54
CA VAL A 628 27.83 10.42 -6.61
C VAL A 628 28.27 10.82 -5.21
N THR A 629 29.57 10.71 -4.95
CA THR A 629 30.21 11.15 -3.70
C THR A 629 31.01 12.43 -3.94
N ALA A 630 31.00 13.33 -2.96
CA ALA A 630 31.78 14.55 -2.97
C ALA A 630 32.70 14.55 -1.74
N SER A 631 34.01 14.72 -1.94
CA SER A 631 35.01 14.70 -0.89
C SER A 631 35.73 16.05 -0.78
N THR A 632 36.07 16.46 0.45
CA THR A 632 36.89 17.64 0.74
C THR A 632 38.38 17.28 0.73
N ALA A 633 39.23 18.23 0.35
CA ALA A 633 40.68 18.09 0.52
C ALA A 633 41.06 17.88 2.00
N ALA A 634 42.14 17.12 2.24
CA ALA A 634 42.50 16.58 3.56
C ALA A 634 42.88 17.62 4.66
N ALA A 635 42.93 18.90 4.32
CA ALA A 635 43.30 19.99 5.25
C ALA A 635 42.12 20.58 6.06
N VAL A 636 40.89 20.10 5.86
CA VAL A 636 39.70 20.63 6.55
C VAL A 636 39.60 20.10 7.98
N GLY A 637 39.46 21.00 8.97
CA GLY A 637 39.34 20.62 10.38
C GLY A 637 38.03 19.88 10.71
N ARG A 638 38.09 18.93 11.65
CA ARG A 638 36.98 18.02 12.03
C ARG A 638 35.63 18.70 12.30
N ALA A 639 35.62 19.92 12.85
CA ALA A 639 34.38 20.68 13.08
C ALA A 639 33.74 21.17 11.77
N THR A 640 34.53 21.59 10.79
CA THR A 640 34.06 22.02 9.47
C THR A 640 33.66 20.82 8.62
N GLU A 641 34.42 19.72 8.67
CA GLU A 641 34.05 18.44 8.06
C GLU A 641 32.67 17.96 8.56
N GLY A 642 32.45 18.00 9.87
CA GLY A 642 31.16 17.66 10.50
C GLY A 642 30.01 18.60 10.11
N ARG A 643 30.25 19.90 9.94
CA ARG A 643 29.24 20.87 9.44
C ARG A 643 28.86 20.60 7.98
N ILE A 644 29.84 20.31 7.12
CA ILE A 644 29.60 19.93 5.72
C ILE A 644 28.82 18.61 5.65
N ALA A 645 29.11 17.66 6.54
CA ALA A 645 28.39 16.40 6.65
C ALA A 645 26.94 16.57 7.12
N LEU A 646 26.71 17.34 8.18
CA LEU A 646 25.37 17.74 8.65
C LEU A 646 24.55 18.37 7.53
N ALA A 647 25.15 19.32 6.80
CA ALA A 647 24.51 19.99 5.68
C ALA A 647 24.15 19.03 4.53
N ARG A 648 25.04 18.09 4.18
CA ARG A 648 24.78 17.12 3.09
C ARG A 648 23.61 16.19 3.40
N ILE A 649 23.55 15.69 4.63
CA ILE A 649 22.48 14.78 5.09
C ILE A 649 21.16 15.56 5.25
N GLY A 650 21.21 16.73 5.91
CA GLY A 650 20.05 17.58 6.13
C GLY A 650 19.42 18.09 4.82
N ALA A 651 20.24 18.44 3.81
CA ALA A 651 19.74 18.86 2.51
C ALA A 651 18.94 17.77 1.79
N LEU A 652 19.34 16.49 1.91
CA LEU A 652 18.59 15.37 1.34
C LEU A 652 17.32 15.07 2.13
N ALA A 653 17.36 15.17 3.46
CA ALA A 653 16.17 15.02 4.29
C ALA A 653 15.11 16.09 3.97
N VAL A 654 15.53 17.36 3.87
CA VAL A 654 14.67 18.49 3.50
C VAL A 654 14.15 18.34 2.06
N LEU A 655 15.00 17.92 1.11
CA LEU A 655 14.58 17.63 -0.27
C LEU A 655 13.47 16.58 -0.33
N GLY A 656 13.60 15.50 0.44
CA GLY A 656 12.58 14.44 0.51
C GLY A 656 11.26 14.93 1.10
N VAL A 657 11.29 15.66 2.23
CA VAL A 657 10.09 16.23 2.86
C VAL A 657 9.39 17.25 1.94
N LEU A 658 10.15 18.11 1.26
CA LEU A 658 9.59 19.08 0.31
C LEU A 658 9.00 18.39 -0.93
N ALA A 659 9.63 17.33 -1.45
CA ALA A 659 9.09 16.55 -2.57
C ALA A 659 7.77 15.85 -2.20
N GLY A 660 7.70 15.24 -1.02
CA GLY A 660 6.48 14.57 -0.53
C GLY A 660 5.35 15.56 -0.27
N GLY A 661 5.66 16.70 0.36
CA GLY A 661 4.71 17.80 0.57
C GLY A 661 4.19 18.39 -0.75
N ALA A 662 5.05 18.57 -1.74
CA ALA A 662 4.63 18.99 -3.08
C ALA A 662 3.75 17.93 -3.76
N GLY A 663 4.09 16.64 -3.67
CA GLY A 663 3.28 15.55 -4.21
C GLY A 663 1.86 15.56 -3.66
N LEU A 664 1.73 15.73 -2.34
CA LEU A 664 0.44 15.87 -1.64
C LEU A 664 -0.38 17.09 -2.10
N LEU A 665 0.26 18.25 -2.20
CA LEU A 665 -0.42 19.49 -2.61
C LEU A 665 -0.83 19.50 -4.09
N LEU A 666 -0.05 18.85 -4.97
CA LEU A 666 -0.35 18.80 -6.40
C LEU A 666 -1.32 17.66 -6.77
N SER A 667 -1.33 16.54 -6.05
CA SER A 667 -2.18 15.38 -6.35
C SER A 667 -3.67 15.71 -6.60
N PRO A 668 -4.38 16.50 -5.76
CA PRO A 668 -5.78 16.82 -6.02
C PRO A 668 -6.01 17.92 -7.06
N ALA A 669 -4.96 18.64 -7.47
CA ALA A 669 -5.04 19.76 -8.42
C ALA A 669 -4.71 19.36 -9.87
N LEU A 670 -4.12 18.19 -10.07
CA LEU A 670 -3.72 17.68 -11.38
C LEU A 670 -4.78 16.71 -11.93
N GLN A 671 -5.22 16.91 -13.18
CA GLN A 671 -6.08 15.93 -13.86
C GLN A 671 -5.28 14.68 -14.26
N PRO A 672 -5.89 13.48 -14.30
CA PRO A 672 -5.21 12.25 -14.70
C PRO A 672 -4.63 12.34 -16.12
N GLY A 673 -3.39 11.89 -16.31
CA GLY A 673 -2.75 11.77 -17.61
C GLY A 673 -1.22 11.73 -17.54
N PHE A 674 -0.55 11.59 -18.67
CA PHE A 674 0.92 11.40 -18.77
C PHE A 674 1.71 12.39 -17.90
N ALA A 675 1.43 13.68 -18.02
CA ALA A 675 2.20 14.74 -17.37
C ALA A 675 2.01 14.76 -15.84
N SER A 676 0.80 14.51 -15.35
CA SER A 676 0.51 14.49 -13.91
C SER A 676 1.06 13.24 -13.26
N SER A 677 0.84 12.06 -13.86
CA SER A 677 1.41 10.80 -13.39
C SER A 677 2.95 10.83 -13.40
N LEU A 678 3.58 11.48 -14.39
CA LEU A 678 5.03 11.70 -14.43
C LEU A 678 5.51 12.61 -13.28
N VAL A 679 4.80 13.71 -13.00
CA VAL A 679 5.14 14.63 -11.88
C VAL A 679 5.01 13.91 -10.54
N ILE A 680 3.91 13.20 -10.29
CA ILE A 680 3.68 12.47 -9.04
C ILE A 680 4.71 11.34 -8.85
N GLU A 681 5.02 10.56 -9.88
CA GLU A 681 6.08 9.54 -9.79
C GLU A 681 7.46 10.16 -9.56
N THR A 682 7.77 11.29 -10.20
CA THR A 682 9.04 12.00 -9.96
C THR A 682 9.15 12.46 -8.51
N LEU A 683 8.08 13.04 -7.95
CA LEU A 683 8.03 13.49 -6.56
C LEU A 683 8.08 12.33 -5.56
N ASN A 684 7.38 11.23 -5.82
CA ASN A 684 7.37 10.05 -4.97
C ASN A 684 8.72 9.31 -4.96
N VAL A 685 9.34 9.11 -6.14
CA VAL A 685 10.69 8.52 -6.24
C VAL A 685 11.73 9.45 -5.62
N LEU A 686 11.62 10.78 -5.82
CA LEU A 686 12.49 11.77 -5.18
C LEU A 686 12.37 11.75 -3.65
N THR A 687 11.14 11.64 -3.12
CA THR A 687 10.87 11.53 -1.68
C THR A 687 11.57 10.31 -1.07
N ALA A 688 11.29 9.12 -1.62
CA ALA A 688 11.85 7.88 -1.11
C ALA A 688 13.38 7.81 -1.26
N ALA A 689 13.89 8.13 -2.46
CA ALA A 689 15.32 8.04 -2.73
C ALA A 689 16.15 9.11 -2.00
N ALA A 690 15.59 10.28 -1.68
CA ALA A 690 16.29 11.30 -0.90
C ALA A 690 16.33 10.97 0.60
N LEU A 691 15.20 10.55 1.19
CA LEU A 691 15.13 10.17 2.61
C LEU A 691 16.03 8.96 2.89
N GLY A 692 15.90 7.87 2.13
CA GLY A 692 16.76 6.70 2.30
C GLY A 692 18.25 7.01 2.08
N SER A 693 18.58 7.87 1.12
CA SER A 693 19.98 8.29 0.91
C SER A 693 20.54 9.05 2.12
N ALA A 694 19.71 9.86 2.80
CA ALA A 694 20.10 10.50 4.06
C ALA A 694 20.35 9.45 5.17
N THR A 695 19.50 8.40 5.28
CA THR A 695 19.70 7.30 6.23
C THR A 695 21.01 6.55 6.00
N ILE A 696 21.36 6.19 4.76
CA ILE A 696 22.67 5.56 4.48
C ILE A 696 23.82 6.49 4.88
N MET A 697 23.74 7.78 4.53
CA MET A 697 24.83 8.71 4.84
C MET A 697 25.12 8.78 6.35
N LEU A 698 24.13 8.55 7.22
CA LEU A 698 24.31 8.55 8.67
C LEU A 698 25.18 7.39 9.19
N ILE A 699 25.28 6.26 8.49
CA ILE A 699 26.00 5.06 8.98
C ILE A 699 27.51 5.38 9.19
N PRO A 700 28.04 5.37 10.43
CA PRO A 700 29.33 6.02 10.76
C PRO A 700 30.59 5.15 10.53
N LEU A 701 30.60 4.39 9.44
CA LEU A 701 31.66 3.42 9.08
C LEU A 701 32.74 4.01 8.17
N GLY A 702 33.95 3.42 8.21
CA GLY A 702 35.04 3.68 7.26
C GLY A 702 35.46 5.16 7.16
N THR A 703 35.03 5.81 6.07
CA THR A 703 35.25 7.25 5.75
C THR A 703 33.93 7.94 5.38
N SER A 704 32.80 7.49 5.92
CA SER A 704 31.47 8.01 5.57
C SER A 704 31.20 9.43 6.07
N THR A 705 30.23 10.10 5.44
CA THR A 705 29.71 11.41 5.87
C THR A 705 29.23 11.36 7.33
N GLY A 706 28.43 10.36 7.71
CA GLY A 706 27.95 10.16 9.08
C GLY A 706 29.06 9.92 10.10
N ARG A 707 30.21 9.36 9.69
CA ARG A 707 31.38 9.20 10.55
C ARG A 707 32.04 10.53 10.91
N SER A 708 32.18 11.44 9.94
CA SER A 708 32.71 12.78 10.20
C SER A 708 31.76 13.61 11.08
N LEU A 709 30.45 13.50 10.86
CA LEU A 709 29.43 14.06 11.75
C LEU A 709 29.56 13.50 13.18
N TRP A 710 29.56 12.18 13.36
CA TRP A 710 29.75 11.49 14.65
C TRP A 710 31.07 11.87 15.36
N ALA A 711 32.15 12.08 14.61
CA ALA A 711 33.45 12.51 15.12
C ALA A 711 33.50 14.00 15.52
N SER A 712 32.57 14.81 15.03
CA SER A 712 32.40 16.23 15.41
C SER A 712 31.42 16.42 16.57
N SER A 713 30.27 15.73 16.54
CA SER A 713 29.24 15.77 17.58
C SER A 713 28.37 14.51 17.53
N ARG A 714 28.46 13.66 18.56
CA ARG A 714 27.60 12.46 18.68
C ARG A 714 26.15 12.81 18.95
N ILE A 715 25.89 13.91 19.67
CA ILE A 715 24.53 14.39 19.96
C ILE A 715 23.90 14.94 18.68
N GLY A 716 24.64 15.73 17.89
CA GLY A 716 24.19 16.22 16.59
C GLY A 716 23.95 15.09 15.58
N TRP A 717 24.81 14.06 15.59
CA TRP A 717 24.55 12.83 14.83
C TRP A 717 23.28 12.12 15.28
N LEU A 718 23.07 11.92 16.59
CA LEU A 718 21.95 11.16 17.13
C LEU A 718 20.61 11.88 16.88
N ALA A 719 20.55 13.19 17.09
CA ALA A 719 19.36 13.99 16.79
C ALA A 719 18.99 13.92 15.30
N LEU A 720 19.98 14.07 14.40
CA LEU A 720 19.76 13.94 12.96
C LEU A 720 19.34 12.52 12.57
N ALA A 721 19.93 11.50 13.17
CA ALA A 721 19.58 10.10 12.92
C ALA A 721 18.14 9.78 13.33
N ILE A 722 17.70 10.26 14.50
CA ILE A 722 16.31 10.09 14.95
C ILE A 722 15.34 10.79 13.98
N VAL A 723 15.61 12.04 13.59
CA VAL A 723 14.73 12.78 12.66
C VAL A 723 14.66 12.09 11.29
N VAL A 724 15.79 11.73 10.69
CA VAL A 724 15.82 11.13 9.34
C VAL A 724 15.19 9.74 9.33
N VAL A 725 15.48 8.89 10.32
CA VAL A 725 14.87 7.56 10.40
C VAL A 725 13.39 7.63 10.75
N ALA A 726 12.94 8.60 11.56
CA ALA A 726 11.50 8.78 11.82
C ALA A 726 10.74 9.20 10.55
N LEU A 727 11.33 10.04 9.69
CA LEU A 727 10.78 10.40 8.39
C LEU A 727 10.72 9.21 7.43
N GLU A 728 11.74 8.34 7.42
CA GLU A 728 11.74 7.12 6.61
C GLU A 728 10.74 6.07 7.12
N VAL A 729 10.60 5.90 8.44
CA VAL A 729 9.58 5.04 9.05
C VAL A 729 8.17 5.55 8.73
N ALA A 730 7.94 6.86 8.85
CA ALA A 730 6.65 7.48 8.47
C ALA A 730 6.35 7.33 6.98
N LEU A 731 7.38 7.39 6.11
CA LEU A 731 7.23 7.11 4.68
C LEU A 731 6.85 5.66 4.41
N LEU A 732 7.53 4.70 5.04
CA LEU A 732 7.28 3.28 4.83
C LEU A 732 5.91 2.82 5.36
N GLY A 733 5.41 3.45 6.44
CA GLY A 733 4.06 3.24 6.96
C GLY A 733 2.96 4.08 6.28
N SER A 734 3.28 4.87 5.24
CA SER A 734 2.38 5.91 4.71
C SER A 734 1.18 5.43 3.89
N ARG A 735 0.96 4.11 3.72
CA ARG A 735 -0.11 3.57 2.86
C ARG A 735 -1.33 3.03 3.60
N SER A 736 -1.13 2.40 4.76
CA SER A 736 -2.20 1.90 5.62
C SER A 736 -1.69 1.71 7.06
N THR A 737 -2.62 1.62 8.02
CA THR A 737 -2.29 1.23 9.41
C THR A 737 -1.57 -0.12 9.46
N GLU A 738 -2.02 -1.09 8.67
CA GLU A 738 -1.36 -2.40 8.52
C GLU A 738 0.09 -2.27 8.02
N SER A 739 0.36 -1.34 7.08
CA SER A 739 1.74 -1.07 6.63
C SER A 739 2.60 -0.43 7.73
N ALA A 740 2.03 0.45 8.56
CA ALA A 740 2.73 1.06 9.69
C ALA A 740 3.06 0.03 10.79
N ASP A 741 2.11 -0.84 11.15
CA ASP A 741 2.32 -1.90 12.14
C ASP A 741 3.29 -2.98 11.63
N ALA A 742 3.26 -3.30 10.33
CA ALA A 742 4.23 -4.19 9.68
C ALA A 742 5.65 -3.58 9.69
N VAL A 743 5.80 -2.29 9.36
CA VAL A 743 7.08 -1.57 9.41
C VAL A 743 7.59 -1.45 10.85
N ALA A 744 6.72 -1.22 11.83
CA ALA A 744 7.10 -1.23 13.24
C ALA A 744 7.62 -2.61 13.69
N THR A 745 6.91 -3.68 13.32
CA THR A 745 7.28 -5.06 13.64
C THR A 745 8.62 -5.45 13.00
N LEU A 746 8.77 -5.22 11.69
CA LEU A 746 10.02 -5.48 10.96
C LEU A 746 11.19 -4.62 11.51
N GLY A 747 10.93 -3.37 11.89
CA GLY A 747 11.91 -2.49 12.51
C GLY A 747 12.42 -3.01 13.86
N VAL A 748 11.53 -3.48 14.75
CA VAL A 748 11.92 -4.08 16.04
C VAL A 748 12.71 -5.37 15.84
N VAL A 749 12.27 -6.25 14.93
CA VAL A 749 13.00 -7.48 14.58
C VAL A 749 14.39 -7.16 14.02
N GLY A 750 14.48 -6.18 13.12
CA GLY A 750 15.75 -5.69 12.55
C GLY A 750 16.70 -5.10 13.61
N VAL A 751 16.16 -4.32 14.56
CA VAL A 751 16.91 -3.79 15.72
C VAL A 751 17.48 -4.92 16.57
N VAL A 752 16.66 -5.89 16.96
CA VAL A 752 17.07 -7.03 17.80
C VAL A 752 18.14 -7.88 17.09
N ALA A 753 17.95 -8.16 15.79
CA ALA A 753 18.91 -8.90 14.97
C ALA A 753 20.25 -8.15 14.84
N CYS A 754 20.22 -6.84 14.54
CA CYS A 754 21.43 -6.02 14.40
C CYS A 754 22.19 -5.87 15.72
N ALA A 755 21.49 -5.62 16.82
CA ALA A 755 22.09 -5.55 18.16
C ALA A 755 22.77 -6.87 18.53
N THR A 756 22.08 -8.00 18.29
CA THR A 756 22.63 -9.35 18.51
C THR A 756 23.87 -9.61 17.67
N LEU A 757 23.87 -9.22 16.39
CA LEU A 757 25.04 -9.32 15.51
C LEU A 757 26.22 -8.46 15.98
N PHE A 758 25.99 -7.19 16.33
CA PHE A 758 27.07 -6.31 16.79
C PHE A 758 27.69 -6.79 18.11
N VAL A 759 26.86 -7.29 19.04
CA VAL A 759 27.33 -7.93 20.28
C VAL A 759 28.12 -9.20 19.98
N SER A 760 27.62 -10.09 19.12
CA SER A 760 28.28 -11.35 18.76
C SER A 760 29.66 -11.10 18.12
N VAL A 761 29.75 -10.16 17.17
CA VAL A 761 31.01 -9.77 16.52
C VAL A 761 31.96 -9.10 17.52
N TRP A 762 31.45 -8.31 18.47
CA TRP A 762 32.28 -7.71 19.52
C TRP A 762 32.84 -8.76 20.48
N ILE A 763 32.01 -9.69 20.96
CA ILE A 763 32.44 -10.79 21.84
C ILE A 763 33.47 -11.66 21.12
N TRP A 764 33.22 -12.02 19.85
CA TRP A 764 34.17 -12.77 19.03
C TRP A 764 35.53 -12.06 18.93
N ARG A 765 35.54 -10.78 18.53
CA ARG A 765 36.78 -10.00 18.38
C ARG A 765 37.48 -9.71 19.71
N ARG A 766 36.76 -9.66 20.83
CA ARG A 766 37.31 -9.31 22.15
C ARG A 766 37.80 -10.51 22.95
N PHE A 767 37.19 -11.69 22.78
CA PHE A 767 37.45 -12.86 23.64
C PHE A 767 37.77 -14.16 22.90
N VAL A 768 37.33 -14.34 21.64
CA VAL A 768 37.54 -15.61 20.92
C VAL A 768 38.74 -15.52 19.99
N ALA A 769 38.76 -14.51 19.11
CA ALA A 769 39.86 -14.28 18.18
C ALA A 769 41.26 -14.11 18.84
N PRO A 770 41.40 -13.49 20.03
CA PRO A 770 42.70 -13.38 20.70
C PRO A 770 43.23 -14.69 21.30
N GLU A 771 42.36 -15.67 21.63
CA GLU A 771 42.78 -16.96 22.18
C GLU A 771 43.15 -17.93 21.05
N LEU A 772 42.35 -17.96 19.96
CA LEU A 772 42.68 -18.68 18.72
C LEU A 772 44.01 -18.23 18.08
N ALA A 773 44.51 -17.05 18.43
CA ALA A 773 45.81 -16.50 18.01
C ALA A 773 46.94 -16.69 19.06
N ARG A 774 46.70 -17.54 20.08
CA ARG A 774 47.70 -18.04 21.04
C ARG A 774 47.87 -19.56 20.96
N GLU A 775 46.89 -20.27 20.42
CA GLU A 775 46.86 -21.73 20.30
C GLU A 775 47.46 -22.25 18.98
N GLY A 776 47.91 -21.36 18.08
CA GLY A 776 48.56 -21.68 16.80
C GLY A 776 49.50 -20.58 16.31
#